data_AF-A0A812AV35-F1
#
_entry.id   AF-A0A812AV35-F1
#
_cell.length_a   1.000
_cell.length_b   1.000
_cell.length_c   1.000
_cell.angle_alpha   90.00
_cell.angle_beta   90.00
_cell.angle_gamma   90.00
#
_symmetry.space_group_name_H-M   'P 1'
#
loop_
_entity.id
_entity.type
_entity.pdbx_description
1 polymer ?
#
loop_
_entity_poly.entity_id
_entity_poly.type
_entity_poly.pdbx_seq_one_letter_code
_entity_poly.pdbx_strand_id
1 'polypeptide(L)'
;MSNSRKTTSPQWKPPAQNPSILYSQRTPSTNNSIATSPNGTSNGVRQTGFVEKLLHSYGFIQCNEREARVFFHFSEYSGNAEDMKIGDPVEFQLSCDRRSGKRIAISVIKVDPSVSSQEIFSEERFQGSIVQEAKPVKTKNGTVPGNQDGLGRVTYVHNGECFFIPYGLEDVKSDDGSLKLKAGDQVKFYIASDKRNGTLRARKVEEVGLPEPEKYQGVVCSMKENFGFIERSDVVKEIFFHYSEYKGDINELLLGDDVEFQIQSRTTVAHDQKSQCQGSVVTKSEGREVAVNISRLPEGTVIFEDVASERIKGKILKPLKTSNKGRQGDPLCGRIVYEDDGHQIEIPFGDKDQKGDFTLQLDDLVEFSIATDRRDGLQRATQIELLESSFEKSKEIREVGIVATLKDGYGFIQCADRDLRVFFHFSEALDPTHELKPQDEVEFTVVQDPSSPNKQIAVRIKALPKRTLSLTISSEKYIGTIDREPATHKSPGKNKEGESGNIIYDYEGTIQQIPYYLKDLIEPKNPPRYGDKIEFSIGESSRNSQKRAVNVKVVLRNVAGKCQGFIATLKDNYGFIENADHEKEVFFHFSSVENVPMEFNLGDEVEYTLAKKGAKLSAENIKKLPKGTVSPEEILWDKGTLQGKIVRPLRIVNPDQDDYSGLVQVGLDEDEEEVYPYGITSLADKRDFLQKGDVVKFQIATVKSTGKKRAVCVAAMRSYVRAKVDSVKGLYGFLNYEVEDGKKLFFHMTEVHDSIELQPGDEVEFVVVQNQRNAKYSACSLRKITDTRRPERLLSRLKSFTEETGPRVILIRPPQGPDVTPLFLPPSTPTSNFSFFKLDSLPCYSSFPPLSLSLSQTQPPGTWMTSGLV
;
A
#
# COMPACT_ATOMS: atom_id res chain seq x y z
N MET A 1 -44.22 45.92 13.07
CA MET A 1 -45.61 45.58 12.71
C MET A 1 -45.70 44.05 12.76
N SER A 2 -46.24 43.42 13.81
CA SER A 2 -47.69 43.21 14.08
C SER A 2 -48.36 42.45 12.91
N ASN A 3 -48.76 41.18 13.03
CA ASN A 3 -49.47 40.55 14.16
C ASN A 3 -49.07 39.10 14.48
N SER A 4 -49.61 38.59 15.59
CA SER A 4 -49.40 37.23 16.10
C SER A 4 -50.51 36.25 15.72
N ARG A 5 -50.17 34.96 15.67
CA ARG A 5 -51.07 33.84 16.03
C ARG A 5 -50.23 32.71 16.65
N LYS A 6 -50.72 32.14 17.75
CA LYS A 6 -50.18 30.93 18.37
C LYS A 6 -51.16 29.78 18.12
N THR A 7 -50.65 28.59 17.85
CA THR A 7 -51.39 27.33 17.91
C THR A 7 -50.53 26.33 18.68
N THR A 8 -51.15 25.55 19.56
CA THR A 8 -50.45 24.67 20.52
C THR A 8 -50.85 23.21 20.32
N SER A 9 -49.89 22.30 20.37
CA SER A 9 -50.10 20.87 20.26
C SER A 9 -50.94 20.30 21.42
N PRO A 10 -51.75 19.25 21.22
CA PRO A 10 -52.48 18.58 22.30
C PRO A 10 -51.55 17.75 23.21
N GLN A 11 -51.92 17.61 24.48
CA GLN A 11 -51.19 16.84 25.49
C GLN A 11 -52.07 15.72 26.05
N TRP A 12 -51.57 14.49 26.08
CA TRP A 12 -52.32 13.33 26.60
C TRP A 12 -52.41 13.32 28.14
N LYS A 13 -53.57 12.90 28.66
CA LYS A 13 -53.80 12.49 30.05
C LYS A 13 -54.96 11.48 30.13
N PRO A 14 -54.76 10.27 30.69
CA PRO A 14 -55.83 9.47 31.28
C PRO A 14 -56.04 9.89 32.75
N PRO A 15 -57.29 10.00 33.23
CA PRO A 15 -57.64 9.25 34.45
C PRO A 15 -59.12 8.83 34.57
N ALA A 16 -59.38 7.93 35.53
CA ALA A 16 -60.65 7.64 36.21
C ALA A 16 -61.80 6.97 35.42
N GLN A 17 -62.15 5.76 35.86
CA GLN A 17 -63.49 5.15 35.70
C GLN A 17 -64.33 5.40 36.97
N ASN A 18 -65.65 5.12 36.88
CA ASN A 18 -66.67 5.22 37.94
C ASN A 18 -67.05 6.67 38.36
N PRO A 19 -68.33 6.95 38.71
CA PRO A 19 -69.16 6.10 39.58
C PRO A 19 -70.63 5.80 39.18
N SER A 20 -71.08 4.63 39.62
CA SER A 20 -72.38 4.33 40.27
C SER A 20 -73.73 4.73 39.64
N ILE A 21 -74.53 3.72 39.29
CA ILE A 21 -76.00 3.72 39.51
C ILE A 21 -76.40 2.43 40.24
N LEU A 22 -77.40 2.52 41.12
CA LEU A 22 -77.95 1.43 41.95
C LEU A 22 -79.47 1.28 41.71
N TYR A 23 -80.06 0.20 42.27
CA TYR A 23 -81.48 -0.18 42.27
C TYR A 23 -82.06 -0.72 40.93
N SER A 24 -83.02 -1.64 40.90
CA SER A 24 -83.42 -2.75 41.82
C SER A 24 -84.68 -3.45 41.29
N GLN A 25 -84.79 -4.79 41.37
CA GLN A 25 -85.94 -5.49 42.03
C GLN A 25 -85.92 -7.04 41.93
N ARG A 26 -86.09 -7.68 43.11
CA ARG A 26 -86.92 -8.88 43.43
C ARG A 26 -86.68 -10.21 42.67
N THR A 27 -86.02 -11.22 43.28
CA THR A 27 -86.58 -12.26 44.22
C THR A 27 -87.65 -13.18 43.60
N PRO A 28 -87.64 -14.51 43.82
CA PRO A 28 -87.48 -15.10 45.17
C PRO A 28 -86.58 -16.34 45.31
N SER A 29 -86.42 -16.75 46.57
CA SER A 29 -85.61 -17.85 47.10
C SER A 29 -86.47 -19.01 47.63
N THR A 30 -85.86 -20.19 47.79
CA THR A 30 -86.41 -21.28 48.62
C THR A 30 -85.31 -22.06 49.32
N ASN A 31 -85.44 -22.24 50.64
CA ASN A 31 -84.63 -23.18 51.43
C ASN A 31 -85.08 -24.62 51.17
N ASN A 32 -84.24 -25.60 51.51
CA ASN A 32 -84.66 -26.99 51.58
C ASN A 32 -84.00 -27.71 52.78
N SER A 33 -84.82 -28.32 53.64
CA SER A 33 -84.38 -29.12 54.79
C SER A 33 -85.29 -30.35 54.92
N ILE A 34 -84.73 -31.55 54.88
CA ILE A 34 -85.49 -32.79 54.68
C ILE A 34 -85.35 -33.75 55.87
N ALA A 35 -86.50 -34.01 56.53
CA ALA A 35 -86.86 -35.23 57.25
C ALA A 35 -88.40 -35.19 57.44
N THR A 36 -89.21 -36.26 57.37
CA THR A 36 -88.89 -37.69 57.30
C THR A 36 -89.95 -38.47 56.48
N SER A 37 -89.63 -39.72 56.14
CA SER A 37 -90.43 -40.82 55.54
C SER A 37 -91.81 -41.09 56.20
N PRO A 38 -92.73 -41.94 55.66
CA PRO A 38 -92.47 -43.07 54.75
C PRO A 38 -93.52 -43.50 53.67
N ASN A 39 -93.11 -44.52 52.90
CA ASN A 39 -93.92 -45.50 52.14
C ASN A 39 -94.79 -45.06 50.94
N GLY A 40 -94.31 -45.38 49.73
CA GLY A 40 -95.12 -45.39 48.51
C GLY A 40 -94.32 -45.82 47.27
N THR A 41 -94.36 -47.11 46.92
CA THR A 41 -93.95 -47.74 45.63
C THR A 41 -92.88 -47.05 44.76
N SER A 42 -91.71 -47.68 44.65
CA SER A 42 -90.52 -47.16 43.93
C SER A 42 -90.75 -46.78 42.47
N ASN A 43 -90.67 -45.49 42.16
CA ASN A 43 -90.52 -44.92 40.82
C ASN A 43 -89.32 -43.97 40.80
N GLY A 44 -88.61 -43.90 39.66
CA GLY A 44 -87.82 -42.71 39.27
C GLY A 44 -86.46 -42.45 39.93
N VAL A 45 -85.97 -43.28 40.88
CA VAL A 45 -84.61 -43.09 41.40
C VAL A 45 -83.58 -43.48 40.33
N ARG A 46 -82.92 -42.46 39.78
CA ARG A 46 -81.74 -42.59 38.93
C ARG A 46 -80.51 -42.92 39.76
N GLN A 47 -79.58 -43.68 39.18
CA GLN A 47 -78.33 -44.12 39.80
C GLN A 47 -77.17 -43.83 38.86
N THR A 48 -76.00 -43.53 39.42
CA THR A 48 -74.76 -43.38 38.64
C THR A 48 -73.95 -44.68 38.61
N GLY A 49 -73.18 -44.82 37.53
CA GLY A 49 -72.25 -45.92 37.32
C GLY A 49 -71.26 -45.59 36.20
N PHE A 50 -70.41 -46.55 35.87
CA PHE A 50 -69.49 -46.45 34.73
C PHE A 50 -69.74 -47.59 33.73
N VAL A 51 -69.62 -47.30 32.44
CA VAL A 51 -69.76 -48.29 31.37
C VAL A 51 -68.59 -49.27 31.43
N GLU A 52 -68.83 -50.46 31.95
CA GLU A 52 -67.80 -51.47 32.20
C GLU A 52 -67.46 -52.28 30.94
N LYS A 53 -68.46 -52.53 30.08
CA LYS A 53 -68.25 -53.24 28.81
C LYS A 53 -69.30 -52.86 27.76
N LEU A 54 -68.84 -52.66 26.52
CA LEU A 54 -69.69 -52.46 25.34
C LEU A 54 -69.55 -53.62 24.35
N LEU A 55 -70.63 -53.90 23.64
CA LEU A 55 -70.77 -54.91 22.58
C LEU A 55 -71.71 -54.34 21.49
N HIS A 56 -71.75 -54.96 20.30
CA HIS A 56 -72.36 -54.40 19.08
C HIS A 56 -73.84 -53.94 19.15
N SER A 57 -74.61 -54.32 20.18
CA SER A 57 -75.99 -53.85 20.38
C SER A 57 -76.36 -53.54 21.85
N TYR A 58 -75.45 -53.77 22.80
CA TYR A 58 -75.75 -53.70 24.23
C TYR A 58 -74.48 -53.53 25.07
N GLY A 59 -74.65 -53.17 26.34
CA GLY A 59 -73.54 -53.02 27.27
C GLY A 59 -73.85 -53.43 28.70
N PHE A 60 -72.86 -53.26 29.55
CA PHE A 60 -72.95 -53.43 31.00
C PHE A 60 -72.44 -52.18 31.71
N ILE A 61 -73.15 -51.77 32.75
CA ILE A 61 -72.81 -50.66 33.64
C ILE A 61 -72.50 -51.25 35.01
N GLN A 62 -71.40 -50.83 35.63
CA GLN A 62 -71.12 -51.10 37.03
C GLN A 62 -71.72 -49.97 37.88
N CYS A 63 -72.60 -50.31 38.83
CA CYS A 63 -73.18 -49.31 39.76
C CYS A 63 -72.10 -48.67 40.64
N ASN A 64 -72.22 -47.37 40.93
CA ASN A 64 -71.37 -46.68 41.93
C ASN A 64 -71.88 -46.90 43.36
N GLU A 65 -73.19 -47.02 43.55
CA GLU A 65 -73.81 -47.19 44.87
C GLU A 65 -73.73 -48.62 45.42
N ARG A 66 -73.41 -49.60 44.58
CA ARG A 66 -73.49 -51.05 44.87
C ARG A 66 -72.51 -51.83 44.02
N GLU A 67 -71.92 -52.89 44.54
CA GLU A 67 -71.09 -53.83 43.76
C GLU A 67 -71.97 -54.76 42.91
N ALA A 68 -72.69 -54.18 41.94
CA ALA A 68 -73.63 -54.87 41.07
C ALA A 68 -73.51 -54.41 39.63
N ARG A 69 -73.39 -55.39 38.73
CA ARG A 69 -73.34 -55.20 37.27
C ARG A 69 -74.75 -55.22 36.68
N VAL A 70 -75.07 -54.24 35.85
CA VAL A 70 -76.39 -54.03 35.25
C VAL A 70 -76.30 -54.08 33.73
N PHE A 71 -77.20 -54.81 33.08
CA PHE A 71 -77.30 -54.89 31.61
C PHE A 71 -78.13 -53.74 31.04
N PHE A 72 -77.75 -53.19 29.89
CA PHE A 72 -78.59 -52.27 29.11
C PHE A 72 -78.46 -52.54 27.59
N HIS A 73 -79.50 -52.23 26.83
CA HIS A 73 -79.50 -52.29 25.36
C HIS A 73 -79.29 -50.88 24.78
N PHE A 74 -78.69 -50.73 23.59
CA PHE A 74 -78.42 -49.38 23.05
C PHE A 74 -79.70 -48.55 22.80
N SER A 75 -80.87 -49.17 22.61
CA SER A 75 -82.15 -48.45 22.54
C SER A 75 -82.55 -47.72 23.82
N GLU A 76 -81.95 -48.09 24.97
CA GLU A 76 -82.15 -47.43 26.26
C GLU A 76 -81.18 -46.26 26.50
N TYR A 77 -80.15 -46.11 25.66
CA TYR A 77 -79.22 -45.00 25.74
C TYR A 77 -79.77 -43.81 24.97
N SER A 78 -79.94 -42.68 25.66
CA SER A 78 -80.65 -41.50 25.14
C SER A 78 -79.73 -40.55 24.34
N GLY A 79 -78.82 -41.12 23.55
CA GLY A 79 -77.82 -40.41 22.74
C GLY A 79 -77.21 -41.32 21.67
N ASN A 80 -76.20 -40.82 20.95
CA ASN A 80 -75.52 -41.59 19.90
C ASN A 80 -74.73 -42.77 20.47
N ALA A 81 -75.05 -44.01 20.08
CA ALA A 81 -74.34 -45.19 20.56
C ALA A 81 -72.83 -45.21 20.21
N GLU A 82 -72.41 -44.49 19.16
CA GLU A 82 -71.01 -44.37 18.74
C GLU A 82 -70.18 -43.44 19.66
N ASP A 83 -70.82 -42.49 20.35
CA ASP A 83 -70.17 -41.53 21.26
C ASP A 83 -69.93 -42.09 22.67
N MET A 84 -70.35 -43.34 22.93
CA MET A 84 -70.22 -44.03 24.21
C MET A 84 -69.05 -45.03 24.22
N LYS A 85 -68.23 -44.98 25.26
CA LYS A 85 -66.97 -45.71 25.42
C LYS A 85 -66.92 -46.44 26.76
N ILE A 86 -66.09 -47.47 26.84
CA ILE A 86 -65.81 -48.16 28.10
C ILE A 86 -65.09 -47.16 29.03
N GLY A 87 -65.57 -47.04 30.27
CA GLY A 87 -65.14 -46.05 31.25
C GLY A 87 -66.00 -44.79 31.34
N ASP A 88 -66.95 -44.56 30.42
CA ASP A 88 -67.82 -43.38 30.50
C ASP A 88 -68.70 -43.39 31.76
N PRO A 89 -68.82 -42.27 32.50
CA PRO A 89 -69.80 -42.10 33.56
C PRO A 89 -71.20 -41.96 32.96
N VAL A 90 -72.13 -42.75 33.50
CA VAL A 90 -73.53 -42.80 33.04
C VAL A 90 -74.49 -42.76 34.22
N GLU A 91 -75.63 -42.11 34.00
CA GLU A 91 -76.79 -42.12 34.90
C GLU A 91 -77.92 -42.88 34.24
N PHE A 92 -78.57 -43.78 34.99
CA PHE A 92 -79.60 -44.68 34.47
C PHE A 92 -80.67 -44.95 35.53
N GLN A 93 -81.85 -45.40 35.11
CA GLN A 93 -82.87 -45.89 36.03
C GLN A 93 -82.88 -47.42 36.02
N LEU A 94 -82.97 -48.05 37.20
CA LEU A 94 -83.16 -49.49 37.30
C LEU A 94 -84.61 -49.88 36.99
N SER A 95 -84.77 -50.88 36.13
CA SER A 95 -86.03 -51.57 35.84
C SER A 95 -85.83 -53.08 35.90
N CYS A 96 -86.92 -53.85 35.78
CA CYS A 96 -86.89 -55.31 35.68
C CYS A 96 -87.49 -55.71 34.33
N ASP A 97 -86.77 -56.52 33.55
CA ASP A 97 -87.29 -57.08 32.32
C ASP A 97 -88.54 -57.93 32.62
N ARG A 98 -89.67 -57.56 32.02
CA ARG A 98 -90.96 -58.25 32.20
C ARG A 98 -90.96 -59.69 31.68
N ARG A 99 -89.98 -60.10 30.84
CA ARG A 99 -89.88 -61.46 30.30
C ARG A 99 -88.94 -62.37 31.10
N SER A 100 -87.82 -61.88 31.64
CA SER A 100 -86.84 -62.69 32.37
C SER A 100 -86.70 -62.38 33.86
N GLY A 101 -87.35 -61.33 34.37
CA GLY A 101 -87.24 -60.88 35.76
C GLY A 101 -85.89 -60.27 36.14
N LYS A 102 -84.91 -60.24 35.21
CA LYS A 102 -83.57 -59.68 35.45
C LYS A 102 -83.63 -58.16 35.53
N ARG A 103 -82.78 -57.58 36.38
CA ARG A 103 -82.61 -56.12 36.45
C ARG A 103 -81.84 -55.62 35.24
N ILE A 104 -82.37 -54.56 34.64
CA ILE A 104 -81.82 -53.87 33.48
C ILE A 104 -81.78 -52.37 33.77
N ALA A 105 -80.84 -51.68 33.15
CA ALA A 105 -80.79 -50.22 33.13
C ALA A 105 -81.60 -49.72 31.93
N ILE A 106 -82.49 -48.77 32.19
CA ILE A 106 -83.33 -48.07 31.20
C ILE A 106 -83.04 -46.57 31.25
N SER A 107 -83.31 -45.87 30.14
CA SER A 107 -83.12 -44.41 30.02
C SER A 107 -81.72 -43.93 30.47
N VAL A 108 -80.69 -44.64 30.01
CA VAL A 108 -79.27 -44.37 30.27
C VAL A 108 -78.88 -43.06 29.57
N ILE A 109 -78.20 -42.16 30.30
CA ILE A 109 -77.56 -40.97 29.75
C ILE A 109 -76.08 -40.97 30.12
N LYS A 110 -75.24 -40.39 29.26
CA LYS A 110 -73.86 -40.04 29.58
C LYS A 110 -73.85 -38.74 30.40
N VAL A 111 -73.07 -38.72 31.48
CA VAL A 111 -72.98 -37.58 32.41
C VAL A 111 -71.62 -36.90 32.21
N ASP A 112 -71.53 -35.60 32.51
CA ASP A 112 -70.21 -34.98 32.61
C ASP A 112 -69.46 -35.53 33.85
N PRO A 113 -68.20 -36.00 33.71
CA PRO A 113 -67.44 -36.57 34.83
C PRO A 113 -67.30 -35.61 36.02
N SER A 114 -67.34 -34.29 35.81
CA SER A 114 -67.32 -33.28 36.88
C SER A 114 -68.52 -33.35 37.84
N VAL A 115 -69.69 -33.79 37.37
CA VAL A 115 -70.91 -33.85 38.20
C VAL A 115 -70.95 -35.13 39.05
N SER A 116 -70.26 -36.18 38.60
CA SER A 116 -70.16 -37.47 39.29
C SER A 116 -69.17 -37.50 40.46
N SER A 117 -68.39 -36.44 40.71
CA SER A 117 -67.35 -36.43 41.74
C SER A 117 -67.91 -36.38 43.16
N GLN A 118 -67.27 -37.13 44.07
CA GLN A 118 -67.60 -37.12 45.50
C GLN A 118 -67.08 -35.85 46.20
N GLU A 119 -66.11 -35.16 45.60
CA GLU A 119 -65.54 -33.89 46.05
C GLU A 119 -66.25 -32.70 45.38
N ILE A 120 -66.43 -31.59 46.10
CA ILE A 120 -66.84 -30.28 45.54
C ILE A 120 -65.58 -29.42 45.42
N PHE A 121 -65.27 -28.93 44.23
CA PHE A 121 -64.19 -27.95 44.03
C PHE A 121 -64.69 -26.52 44.24
N SER A 122 -63.81 -25.64 44.72
CA SER A 122 -64.02 -24.19 44.67
C SER A 122 -64.18 -23.71 43.22
N GLU A 123 -65.04 -22.70 43.01
CA GLU A 123 -65.22 -22.09 41.68
C GLU A 123 -63.95 -21.33 41.25
N GLU A 124 -63.29 -20.68 42.20
CA GLU A 124 -62.02 -19.99 42.00
C GLU A 124 -60.80 -20.89 42.27
N ARG A 125 -59.67 -20.56 41.62
CA ARG A 125 -58.34 -21.10 41.91
C ARG A 125 -57.64 -20.22 42.93
N PHE A 126 -57.16 -20.81 44.02
CA PHE A 126 -56.35 -20.11 45.02
C PHE A 126 -54.88 -20.18 44.64
N GLN A 127 -54.15 -19.08 44.86
CA GLN A 127 -52.69 -19.05 44.75
C GLN A 127 -52.08 -19.11 46.15
N GLY A 128 -50.95 -19.82 46.28
CA GLY A 128 -50.30 -20.06 47.54
C GLY A 128 -48.84 -20.48 47.39
N SER A 129 -48.22 -20.82 48.52
CA SER A 129 -46.86 -21.36 48.59
C SER A 129 -46.82 -22.71 49.29
N ILE A 130 -45.95 -23.60 48.84
CA ILE A 130 -45.71 -24.89 49.51
C ILE A 130 -44.89 -24.66 50.79
N VAL A 131 -45.40 -25.13 51.93
CA VAL A 131 -44.71 -25.03 53.24
C VAL A 131 -44.21 -26.40 53.71
N GLN A 132 -44.84 -27.49 53.25
CA GLN A 132 -44.42 -28.86 53.55
C GLN A 132 -44.58 -29.73 52.31
N GLU A 133 -43.52 -30.45 51.95
CA GLU A 133 -43.52 -31.38 50.81
C GLU A 133 -44.27 -32.68 51.15
N ALA A 134 -45.06 -33.18 50.20
CA ALA A 134 -45.72 -34.50 50.30
C ALA A 134 -44.71 -35.65 50.17
N LYS A 135 -44.92 -36.74 50.92
CA LYS A 135 -43.98 -37.86 51.04
C LYS A 135 -44.66 -39.22 50.76
N PRO A 136 -44.02 -40.11 49.97
CA PRO A 136 -44.61 -41.42 49.65
C PRO A 136 -44.58 -42.35 50.88
N VAL A 137 -45.76 -42.64 51.44
CA VAL A 137 -45.90 -43.54 52.60
C VAL A 137 -45.61 -44.98 52.19
N LYS A 138 -44.62 -45.62 52.82
CA LYS A 138 -44.35 -47.07 52.68
C LYS A 138 -44.86 -47.81 53.91
N THR A 139 -45.99 -48.48 53.80
CA THR A 139 -46.56 -49.32 54.87
C THR A 139 -45.73 -50.60 55.07
N LYS A 140 -45.18 -50.80 56.27
CA LYS A 140 -44.60 -52.09 56.66
C LYS A 140 -44.75 -52.36 58.17
N ASN A 141 -45.69 -53.25 58.47
CA ASN A 141 -46.04 -53.83 59.79
C ASN A 141 -46.51 -52.84 60.87
N GLY A 142 -47.62 -53.17 61.52
CA GLY A 142 -48.34 -52.24 62.40
C GLY A 142 -47.87 -52.24 63.86
N THR A 143 -47.40 -51.07 64.30
CA THR A 143 -47.54 -50.55 65.68
C THR A 143 -47.55 -49.02 65.57
N VAL A 144 -48.40 -48.34 66.33
CA VAL A 144 -48.65 -46.90 66.16
C VAL A 144 -47.56 -46.07 66.86
N PRO A 145 -46.91 -45.16 66.12
CA PRO A 145 -46.83 -43.75 66.53
C PRO A 145 -47.61 -42.86 65.56
N GLY A 146 -48.22 -41.78 66.05
CA GLY A 146 -49.13 -40.95 65.25
C GLY A 146 -48.47 -39.85 64.42
N ASN A 147 -49.31 -39.20 63.62
CA ASN A 147 -49.14 -37.84 63.11
C ASN A 147 -48.09 -37.59 61.99
N GLN A 148 -47.91 -38.55 61.07
CA GLN A 148 -47.45 -38.27 59.71
C GLN A 148 -48.31 -39.01 58.67
N ASP A 149 -49.51 -38.47 58.39
CA ASP A 149 -50.07 -38.61 57.04
C ASP A 149 -49.05 -38.04 56.05
N GLY A 150 -48.76 -38.75 54.95
CA GLY A 150 -47.74 -38.35 53.96
C GLY A 150 -48.09 -37.12 53.13
N LEU A 151 -49.06 -36.33 53.56
CA LEU A 151 -49.58 -35.15 52.87
C LEU A 151 -48.63 -33.96 53.08
N GLY A 152 -48.38 -33.23 52.01
CA GLY A 152 -47.76 -31.91 52.06
C GLY A 152 -48.77 -30.86 52.52
N ARG A 153 -48.32 -29.61 52.64
CA ARG A 153 -49.16 -28.45 52.98
C ARG A 153 -48.85 -27.28 52.06
N VAL A 154 -49.90 -26.68 51.51
CA VAL A 154 -49.88 -25.39 50.84
C VAL A 154 -50.51 -24.33 51.75
N THR A 155 -49.98 -23.11 51.74
CA THR A 155 -50.61 -21.94 52.35
C THR A 155 -51.19 -21.00 51.32
N TYR A 156 -52.41 -20.51 51.55
CA TYR A 156 -52.99 -19.40 50.79
C TYR A 156 -53.48 -18.29 51.74
N VAL A 157 -53.63 -17.08 51.21
CA VAL A 157 -54.16 -15.93 51.95
C VAL A 157 -55.58 -15.65 51.47
N HIS A 158 -56.51 -15.50 52.40
CA HIS A 158 -57.89 -15.09 52.10
C HIS A 158 -58.38 -14.12 53.18
N ASN A 159 -58.95 -12.98 52.77
CA ASN A 159 -59.38 -11.88 53.66
C ASN A 159 -58.31 -11.37 54.65
N GLY A 160 -57.02 -11.58 54.34
CA GLY A 160 -55.87 -11.22 55.18
C GLY A 160 -55.39 -12.31 56.14
N GLU A 161 -56.10 -13.43 56.24
CA GLU A 161 -55.71 -14.58 57.07
C GLU A 161 -54.98 -15.65 56.24
N CYS A 162 -53.97 -16.28 56.84
CA CYS A 162 -53.16 -17.32 56.19
C CYS A 162 -53.65 -18.72 56.60
N PHE A 163 -54.18 -19.48 55.64
CA PHE A 163 -54.73 -20.81 55.86
C PHE A 163 -53.82 -21.90 55.30
N PHE A 164 -53.71 -23.03 56.00
CA PHE A 164 -52.93 -24.21 55.60
C PHE A 164 -53.87 -25.31 55.12
N ILE A 165 -53.70 -25.80 53.89
CA ILE A 165 -54.49 -26.90 53.33
C ILE A 165 -53.56 -28.07 52.95
N PRO A 166 -53.93 -29.33 53.27
CA PRO A 166 -53.14 -30.50 52.92
C PRO A 166 -53.30 -30.89 51.43
N TYR A 167 -52.23 -31.44 50.84
CA TYR A 167 -52.23 -32.03 49.49
C TYR A 167 -51.43 -33.34 49.46
N GLY A 168 -51.87 -34.32 48.70
CA GLY A 168 -51.14 -35.57 48.45
C GLY A 168 -50.18 -35.49 47.26
N LEU A 169 -49.44 -36.56 46.99
CA LEU A 169 -48.66 -36.66 45.75
C LEU A 169 -49.57 -36.84 44.52
N GLU A 170 -50.75 -37.44 44.74
CA GLU A 170 -51.84 -37.56 43.78
C GLU A 170 -52.55 -36.22 43.46
N ASP A 171 -52.31 -35.17 44.25
CA ASP A 171 -52.91 -33.85 44.08
C ASP A 171 -52.09 -32.93 43.15
N VAL A 172 -50.81 -33.24 42.93
CA VAL A 172 -49.92 -32.49 42.04
C VAL A 172 -50.22 -32.86 40.60
N LYS A 173 -50.63 -31.87 39.79
CA LYS A 173 -50.90 -32.10 38.37
C LYS A 173 -49.57 -32.08 37.60
N SER A 174 -48.99 -33.26 37.44
CA SER A 174 -47.77 -33.47 36.65
C SER A 174 -48.10 -34.24 35.38
N ASP A 175 -48.01 -33.59 34.23
CA ASP A 175 -48.35 -34.21 32.95
C ASP A 175 -47.35 -35.34 32.56
N ASP A 176 -46.13 -35.32 33.14
CA ASP A 176 -45.05 -36.32 32.96
C ASP A 176 -44.63 -37.05 34.26
N GLY A 177 -45.40 -36.95 35.35
CA GLY A 177 -45.18 -37.72 36.60
C GLY A 177 -43.90 -37.39 37.40
N SER A 178 -43.06 -36.44 36.96
CA SER A 178 -41.73 -36.17 37.52
C SER A 178 -41.64 -34.89 38.39
N LEU A 179 -42.65 -34.01 38.34
CA LEU A 179 -42.63 -32.74 39.07
C LEU A 179 -42.72 -32.95 40.59
N LYS A 180 -41.67 -32.54 41.30
CA LYS A 180 -41.59 -32.52 42.76
C LYS A 180 -41.56 -31.09 43.26
N LEU A 181 -42.73 -30.57 43.62
CA LEU A 181 -42.89 -29.30 44.33
C LEU A 181 -42.09 -29.33 45.65
N LYS A 182 -41.33 -28.28 45.90
CA LYS A 182 -40.48 -28.07 47.08
C LYS A 182 -41.06 -27.03 48.03
N ALA A 183 -40.58 -27.01 49.27
CA ALA A 183 -40.91 -25.93 50.20
C ALA A 183 -40.38 -24.58 49.70
N GLY A 184 -41.29 -23.62 49.49
CA GLY A 184 -41.04 -22.28 48.93
C GLY A 184 -41.76 -22.01 47.61
N ASP A 185 -42.04 -23.06 46.83
CA ASP A 185 -42.57 -22.93 45.47
C ASP A 185 -43.96 -22.28 45.45
N GLN A 186 -44.21 -21.39 44.48
CA GLN A 186 -45.51 -20.77 44.25
C GLN A 186 -46.41 -21.71 43.45
N VAL A 187 -47.66 -21.86 43.85
CA VAL A 187 -48.61 -22.81 43.26
C VAL A 187 -50.01 -22.24 43.13
N LYS A 188 -50.78 -22.75 42.16
CA LYS A 188 -52.23 -22.54 42.03
C LYS A 188 -52.94 -23.88 42.21
N PHE A 189 -54.05 -23.88 42.93
CA PHE A 189 -54.80 -25.08 43.27
C PHE A 189 -56.29 -24.77 43.45
N TYR A 190 -57.12 -25.82 43.42
CA TYR A 190 -58.53 -25.75 43.82
C TYR A 190 -58.69 -26.29 45.24
N ILE A 191 -59.58 -25.67 46.02
CA ILE A 191 -59.96 -26.21 47.33
C ILE A 191 -61.08 -27.22 47.10
N ALA A 192 -60.77 -28.50 47.29
CA ALA A 192 -61.72 -29.59 47.24
C ALA A 192 -62.29 -29.85 48.65
N SER A 193 -63.61 -29.94 48.76
CA SER A 193 -64.36 -30.28 49.97
C SER A 193 -65.01 -31.66 49.81
N ASP A 194 -64.66 -32.60 50.67
CA ASP A 194 -65.27 -33.94 50.68
C ASP A 194 -66.69 -33.88 51.30
N LYS A 195 -67.71 -34.23 50.51
CA LYS A 195 -69.13 -34.23 50.91
C LYS A 195 -69.45 -35.14 52.10
N ARG A 196 -68.60 -36.11 52.43
CA ARG A 196 -68.84 -37.15 53.45
C ARG A 196 -68.27 -36.80 54.83
N ASN A 197 -67.25 -35.95 54.90
CA ASN A 197 -66.54 -35.65 56.16
C ASN A 197 -66.16 -34.18 56.35
N GLY A 198 -66.38 -33.31 55.35
CA GLY A 198 -66.07 -31.87 55.44
C GLY A 198 -64.59 -31.52 55.38
N THR A 199 -63.71 -32.47 55.06
CA THR A 199 -62.27 -32.21 54.97
C THR A 199 -61.94 -31.40 53.72
N LEU A 200 -61.11 -30.38 53.89
CA LEU A 200 -60.56 -29.57 52.80
C LEU A 200 -59.21 -30.14 52.34
N ARG A 201 -59.03 -30.27 51.02
CA ARG A 201 -57.76 -30.62 50.37
C ARG A 201 -57.45 -29.67 49.22
N ALA A 202 -56.18 -29.48 48.90
CA ALA A 202 -55.73 -28.75 47.73
C ALA A 202 -55.52 -29.75 46.60
N ARG A 203 -56.38 -29.69 45.57
CA ARG A 203 -56.37 -30.58 44.40
C ARG A 203 -55.95 -29.83 43.15
N LYS A 204 -55.36 -30.54 42.18
CA LYS A 204 -54.80 -29.99 40.93
C LYS A 204 -53.80 -28.86 41.24
N VAL A 205 -52.84 -29.16 42.10
CA VAL A 205 -51.75 -28.24 42.44
C VAL A 205 -50.83 -28.13 41.21
N GLU A 206 -50.87 -26.97 40.58
CA GLU A 206 -50.06 -26.58 39.42
C GLU A 206 -48.99 -25.58 39.88
N GLU A 207 -47.73 -25.76 39.45
CA GLU A 207 -46.66 -24.82 39.75
C GLU A 207 -46.89 -23.49 39.02
N VAL A 208 -46.77 -22.38 39.74
CA VAL A 208 -46.77 -21.04 39.15
C VAL A 208 -45.32 -20.64 38.96
N GLY A 209 -44.78 -20.99 37.79
CA GLY A 209 -43.57 -20.34 37.29
C GLY A 209 -43.73 -18.83 37.40
N LEU A 210 -42.73 -18.16 38.00
CA LEU A 210 -42.67 -16.71 37.99
C LEU A 210 -42.73 -16.23 36.54
N PRO A 211 -43.44 -15.13 36.21
CA PRO A 211 -43.28 -14.50 34.91
C PRO A 211 -41.80 -14.20 34.71
N GLU A 212 -41.18 -14.74 33.65
CA GLU A 212 -39.78 -14.40 33.38
C GLU A 212 -39.69 -12.88 33.22
N PRO A 213 -38.77 -12.21 33.93
CA PRO A 213 -38.60 -10.76 33.79
C PRO A 213 -38.27 -10.43 32.34
N GLU A 214 -39.02 -9.49 31.76
CA GLU A 214 -38.96 -9.16 30.34
C GLU A 214 -37.50 -8.92 29.92
N LYS A 215 -37.06 -9.72 28.95
CA LYS A 215 -35.69 -9.73 28.49
C LYS A 215 -35.59 -8.93 27.21
N TYR A 216 -34.55 -8.11 27.13
CA TYR A 216 -34.25 -7.26 26.00
C TYR A 216 -32.93 -7.71 25.40
N GLN A 217 -32.75 -7.43 24.12
CA GLN A 217 -31.54 -7.75 23.38
C GLN A 217 -30.85 -6.46 22.91
N GLY A 218 -29.59 -6.57 22.52
CA GLY A 218 -28.80 -5.44 22.08
C GLY A 218 -27.35 -5.83 21.80
N VAL A 219 -26.56 -4.85 21.38
CA VAL A 219 -25.14 -5.04 21.04
C VAL A 219 -24.27 -4.09 21.85
N VAL A 220 -23.13 -4.56 22.35
CA VAL A 220 -22.20 -3.75 23.14
C VAL A 220 -21.53 -2.69 22.26
N CYS A 221 -22.03 -1.45 22.32
CA CYS A 221 -21.56 -0.33 21.49
C CYS A 221 -20.36 0.42 22.09
N SER A 222 -20.17 0.37 23.42
CA SER A 222 -19.08 1.07 24.10
C SER A 222 -18.66 0.40 25.40
N MET A 223 -17.35 0.30 25.63
CA MET A 223 -16.70 -0.28 26.80
C MET A 223 -15.70 0.73 27.37
N LYS A 224 -15.61 0.84 28.71
CA LYS A 224 -14.70 1.73 29.45
C LYS A 224 -14.01 0.95 30.58
N GLU A 225 -13.56 1.60 31.64
CA GLU A 225 -12.79 0.95 32.71
C GLU A 225 -13.65 -0.02 33.55
N ASN A 226 -14.84 0.41 33.98
CA ASN A 226 -15.72 -0.36 34.89
C ASN A 226 -17.18 -0.50 34.38
N PHE A 227 -17.49 0.07 33.22
CA PHE A 227 -18.87 0.19 32.73
C PHE A 227 -18.91 0.32 31.20
N GLY A 228 -20.07 0.02 30.62
CA GLY A 228 -20.29 0.08 29.18
C GLY A 228 -21.68 0.59 28.82
N PHE A 229 -21.95 0.57 27.52
CA PHE A 229 -23.24 0.88 26.92
C PHE A 229 -23.62 -0.23 25.93
N ILE A 230 -24.90 -0.58 25.92
CA ILE A 230 -25.51 -1.53 24.99
C ILE A 230 -26.50 -0.75 24.12
N GLU A 231 -26.39 -0.85 22.80
CA GLU A 231 -27.41 -0.36 21.88
C GLU A 231 -28.60 -1.32 21.90
N ARG A 232 -29.80 -0.80 22.23
CA ARG A 232 -31.02 -1.60 22.40
C ARG A 232 -31.61 -2.06 21.07
N SER A 233 -32.06 -3.31 21.00
CA SER A 233 -32.75 -3.86 19.83
C SER A 233 -34.23 -3.45 19.73
N ASP A 234 -34.82 -2.96 20.82
CA ASP A 234 -36.25 -2.59 20.89
C ASP A 234 -36.52 -1.11 20.64
N VAL A 235 -35.53 -0.23 20.90
CA VAL A 235 -35.61 1.22 20.69
C VAL A 235 -34.26 1.80 20.29
N VAL A 236 -34.22 2.88 19.51
CA VAL A 236 -32.99 3.57 19.10
C VAL A 236 -32.39 4.37 20.27
N LYS A 237 -31.86 3.67 21.27
CA LYS A 237 -31.21 4.22 22.47
C LYS A 237 -30.12 3.29 23.00
N GLU A 238 -29.07 3.88 23.56
CA GLU A 238 -28.11 3.18 24.41
C GLU A 238 -28.67 3.01 25.83
N ILE A 239 -28.37 1.88 26.47
CA ILE A 239 -28.58 1.65 27.91
C ILE A 239 -27.24 1.42 28.62
N PHE A 240 -27.09 2.03 29.80
CA PHE A 240 -25.89 1.90 30.63
C PHE A 240 -25.86 0.55 31.35
N PHE A 241 -24.68 -0.07 31.45
CA PHE A 241 -24.42 -1.18 32.37
C PHE A 241 -23.10 -1.04 33.12
N HIS A 242 -23.03 -1.64 34.31
CA HIS A 242 -21.80 -1.78 35.08
C HIS A 242 -21.25 -3.21 34.91
N TYR A 243 -19.94 -3.41 34.97
CA TYR A 243 -19.33 -4.71 34.70
C TYR A 243 -19.68 -5.81 35.72
N SER A 244 -20.21 -5.45 36.89
CA SER A 244 -20.80 -6.40 37.86
C SER A 244 -22.08 -7.08 37.38
N GLU A 245 -22.75 -6.53 36.37
CA GLU A 245 -24.04 -7.02 35.89
C GLU A 245 -23.91 -8.10 34.81
N TYR A 246 -22.68 -8.38 34.35
CA TYR A 246 -22.39 -9.43 33.38
C TYR A 246 -22.16 -10.77 34.09
N LYS A 247 -22.75 -11.84 33.56
CA LYS A 247 -22.74 -13.19 34.17
C LYS A 247 -21.50 -14.03 33.83
N GLY A 248 -20.67 -13.62 32.87
CA GLY A 248 -19.43 -14.29 32.48
C GLY A 248 -18.17 -13.54 32.96
N ASP A 249 -17.00 -13.89 32.43
CA ASP A 249 -15.81 -13.05 32.62
C ASP A 249 -15.90 -11.82 31.70
N ILE A 250 -15.81 -10.61 32.27
CA ILE A 250 -15.87 -9.36 31.52
C ILE A 250 -14.75 -9.24 30.46
N ASN A 251 -13.65 -9.96 30.62
CA ASN A 251 -12.57 -10.03 29.62
C ASN A 251 -12.98 -10.78 28.33
N GLU A 252 -14.06 -11.55 28.36
CA GLU A 252 -14.62 -12.26 27.20
C GLU A 252 -15.71 -11.44 26.46
N LEU A 253 -16.06 -10.25 26.96
CA LEU A 253 -17.08 -9.37 26.37
C LEU A 253 -16.42 -8.28 25.52
N LEU A 254 -16.70 -8.28 24.23
CA LEU A 254 -16.08 -7.40 23.23
C LEU A 254 -17.06 -6.36 22.68
N LEU A 255 -16.51 -5.32 22.03
CA LEU A 255 -17.30 -4.37 21.26
C LEU A 255 -17.90 -5.07 20.04
N GLY A 256 -19.22 -4.97 19.87
CA GLY A 256 -19.95 -5.69 18.84
C GLY A 256 -20.55 -7.04 19.29
N ASP A 257 -20.38 -7.45 20.55
CA ASP A 257 -21.04 -8.65 21.06
C ASP A 257 -22.55 -8.46 21.24
N ASP A 258 -23.32 -9.44 20.76
CA ASP A 258 -24.75 -9.60 21.03
C ASP A 258 -24.97 -10.00 22.50
N VAL A 259 -25.93 -9.38 23.17
CA VAL A 259 -26.24 -9.62 24.59
C VAL A 259 -27.74 -9.64 24.89
N GLU A 260 -28.13 -10.54 25.80
CA GLU A 260 -29.43 -10.59 26.47
C GLU A 260 -29.31 -9.93 27.85
N PHE A 261 -30.24 -9.03 28.21
CA PHE A 261 -30.25 -8.32 29.49
C PHE A 261 -31.68 -8.01 29.97
N GLN A 262 -31.80 -7.51 31.19
CA GLN A 262 -33.06 -7.02 31.78
C GLN A 262 -32.92 -5.54 32.14
N ILE A 263 -34.02 -4.78 32.09
CA ILE A 263 -34.00 -3.35 32.41
C ILE A 263 -34.45 -3.12 33.85
N GLN A 264 -33.64 -2.38 34.62
CA GLN A 264 -33.97 -1.96 35.97
C GLN A 264 -33.95 -0.43 36.10
N SER A 265 -35.06 0.16 36.53
CA SER A 265 -35.16 1.61 36.77
C SER A 265 -34.59 1.97 38.14
N ARG A 266 -33.38 2.51 38.18
CA ARG A 266 -32.68 2.85 39.43
C ARG A 266 -33.05 4.26 39.91
N THR A 267 -33.92 4.33 40.91
CA THR A 267 -34.25 5.59 41.60
C THR A 267 -33.07 6.08 42.43
N THR A 268 -32.33 7.07 41.93
CA THR A 268 -31.20 7.67 42.64
C THR A 268 -31.68 8.68 43.70
N VAL A 269 -31.90 8.21 44.93
CA VAL A 269 -31.96 9.09 46.11
C VAL A 269 -30.58 9.66 46.39
N ALA A 270 -30.33 10.87 45.87
CA ALA A 270 -29.08 11.60 46.07
C ALA A 270 -29.03 12.17 47.51
N HIS A 271 -28.17 11.58 48.35
CA HIS A 271 -27.85 12.14 49.66
C HIS A 271 -26.80 13.25 49.51
N ASP A 272 -27.23 14.45 49.15
CA ASP A 272 -26.35 15.62 49.00
C ASP A 272 -25.80 16.12 50.35
N GLN A 273 -24.62 15.62 50.74
CA GLN A 273 -23.80 16.24 51.78
C GLN A 273 -22.90 17.35 51.21
N LYS A 274 -23.48 18.41 50.66
CA LYS A 274 -22.93 19.81 50.63
C LYS A 274 -23.78 20.76 49.76
N SER A 275 -24.54 21.63 50.40
CA SER A 275 -24.30 23.10 50.34
C SER A 275 -25.34 23.89 51.15
N GLN A 276 -24.90 24.97 51.80
CA GLN A 276 -25.79 26.01 52.31
C GLN A 276 -25.84 27.16 51.29
N CYS A 277 -26.84 27.17 50.41
CA CYS A 277 -27.22 28.35 49.67
C CYS A 277 -28.69 28.27 49.23
N GLN A 278 -29.39 29.41 49.26
CA GLN A 278 -30.82 29.47 48.92
C GLN A 278 -31.02 29.45 47.41
N GLY A 279 -31.90 28.57 46.92
CA GLY A 279 -32.28 28.51 45.51
C GLY A 279 -33.21 27.33 45.23
N SER A 280 -34.52 27.53 45.34
CA SER A 280 -35.50 26.46 45.09
C SER A 280 -35.62 26.18 43.59
N VAL A 281 -34.90 25.15 43.12
CA VAL A 281 -34.99 24.61 41.76
C VAL A 281 -35.55 23.20 41.87
N VAL A 282 -36.74 22.97 41.30
CA VAL A 282 -37.37 21.65 41.28
C VAL A 282 -36.69 20.78 40.24
N THR A 283 -35.71 20.00 40.65
CA THR A 283 -35.09 18.97 39.83
C THR A 283 -36.05 17.79 39.66
N LYS A 284 -36.48 17.52 38.42
CA LYS A 284 -37.19 16.30 38.09
C LYS A 284 -36.28 15.09 38.34
N SER A 285 -36.72 14.17 39.20
CA SER A 285 -36.12 12.85 39.35
C SER A 285 -36.63 11.91 38.26
N GLU A 286 -36.03 11.97 37.06
CA GLU A 286 -36.20 10.91 36.05
C GLU A 286 -35.33 9.71 36.47
N GLY A 287 -35.96 8.57 36.73
CA GLY A 287 -35.26 7.34 37.10
C GLY A 287 -34.42 6.84 35.94
N ARG A 288 -33.16 6.48 36.20
CA ARG A 288 -32.27 5.97 35.13
C ARG A 288 -32.48 4.48 34.94
N GLU A 289 -32.92 4.11 33.75
CA GLU A 289 -32.86 2.72 33.27
C GLU A 289 -31.40 2.27 33.17
N VAL A 290 -31.09 1.11 33.73
CA VAL A 290 -29.79 0.42 33.61
C VAL A 290 -30.02 -1.05 33.23
N ALA A 291 -29.12 -1.62 32.44
CA ALA A 291 -29.15 -3.03 32.09
C ALA A 291 -28.53 -3.87 33.21
N VAL A 292 -29.21 -4.94 33.60
CA VAL A 292 -28.82 -5.91 34.64
C VAL A 292 -28.94 -7.34 34.11
N ASN A 293 -28.37 -8.33 34.80
CA ASN A 293 -28.47 -9.76 34.46
C ASN A 293 -27.98 -10.10 33.03
N ILE A 294 -26.89 -9.49 32.59
CA ILE A 294 -26.40 -9.50 31.20
C ILE A 294 -25.69 -10.83 30.88
N SER A 295 -25.98 -11.40 29.71
CA SER A 295 -25.33 -12.61 29.18
C SER A 295 -25.10 -12.49 27.68
N ARG A 296 -23.93 -12.91 27.19
CA ARG A 296 -23.57 -12.94 25.77
C ARG A 296 -24.43 -13.96 25.00
N LEU A 297 -24.87 -13.57 23.82
CA LEU A 297 -25.60 -14.39 22.85
C LEU A 297 -24.66 -14.83 21.71
N PRO A 298 -25.06 -15.82 20.87
CA PRO A 298 -24.36 -16.10 19.62
C PRO A 298 -24.36 -14.89 18.70
N GLU A 299 -23.23 -14.61 18.05
CA GLU A 299 -23.07 -13.51 17.10
C GLU A 299 -24.07 -13.61 15.93
N GLY A 300 -24.79 -12.52 15.65
CA GLY A 300 -25.82 -12.48 14.60
C GLY A 300 -27.22 -12.85 15.08
N THR A 301 -27.44 -12.96 16.40
CA THR A 301 -28.77 -13.05 17.01
C THR A 301 -29.48 -11.69 16.96
N VAL A 302 -28.76 -10.58 17.13
CA VAL A 302 -29.33 -9.23 17.21
C VAL A 302 -29.20 -8.52 15.86
N ILE A 303 -30.34 -8.33 15.20
CA ILE A 303 -30.45 -7.67 13.91
C ILE A 303 -31.29 -6.39 14.09
N PHE A 304 -30.63 -5.24 14.03
CA PHE A 304 -31.27 -3.91 14.10
C PHE A 304 -31.96 -3.51 12.78
N GLU A 305 -31.37 -3.88 11.64
CA GLU A 305 -31.77 -3.41 10.32
C GLU A 305 -32.02 -4.56 9.35
N ASP A 306 -33.11 -4.47 8.58
CA ASP A 306 -33.33 -5.33 7.41
C ASP A 306 -32.73 -4.67 6.17
N VAL A 307 -31.69 -5.29 5.61
CA VAL A 307 -31.07 -4.87 4.34
C VAL A 307 -31.77 -5.58 3.19
N ALA A 308 -32.37 -4.81 2.28
CA ALA A 308 -32.98 -5.33 1.06
C ALA A 308 -31.93 -6.05 0.19
N SER A 309 -32.25 -7.26 -0.29
CA SER A 309 -31.38 -8.04 -1.18
C SER A 309 -31.30 -7.48 -2.60
N GLU A 310 -32.22 -6.59 -2.96
CA GLU A 310 -32.18 -5.83 -4.21
C GLU A 310 -31.14 -4.70 -4.14
N ARG A 311 -30.55 -4.40 -5.30
CA ARG A 311 -29.54 -3.35 -5.47
C ARG A 311 -30.04 -2.28 -6.43
N ILE A 312 -30.30 -1.11 -5.85
CA ILE A 312 -30.92 0.05 -6.48
C ILE A 312 -29.84 0.97 -7.02
N LYS A 313 -30.14 1.66 -8.12
CA LYS A 313 -29.21 2.58 -8.80
C LYS A 313 -29.68 4.01 -8.61
N GLY A 314 -28.80 4.85 -8.09
CA GLY A 314 -29.09 6.24 -7.79
C GLY A 314 -27.92 7.15 -8.14
N LYS A 315 -28.08 8.42 -7.77
CA LYS A 315 -27.07 9.46 -7.89
C LYS A 315 -26.70 10.06 -6.56
N ILE A 316 -25.44 10.43 -6.37
CA ILE A 316 -25.03 11.21 -5.21
C ILE A 316 -25.50 12.67 -5.35
N LEU A 317 -26.55 13.02 -4.61
CA LEU A 317 -27.05 14.40 -4.49
C LEU A 317 -26.16 15.23 -3.55
N LYS A 318 -25.62 14.58 -2.51
CA LYS A 318 -24.74 15.21 -1.50
C LYS A 318 -23.71 14.20 -0.99
N PRO A 319 -22.43 14.31 -1.35
CA PRO A 319 -21.37 13.45 -0.82
C PRO A 319 -21.05 13.78 0.64
N LEU A 320 -20.45 12.83 1.34
CA LEU A 320 -19.91 13.03 2.69
C LEU A 320 -18.67 13.94 2.64
N LYS A 321 -18.43 14.69 3.72
CA LYS A 321 -17.26 15.57 3.83
C LYS A 321 -16.27 14.99 4.83
N THR A 322 -15.18 14.42 4.31
CA THR A 322 -14.08 13.74 5.02
C THR A 322 -13.39 14.56 6.13
N SER A 323 -13.74 15.83 6.30
CA SER A 323 -13.15 16.77 7.28
C SER A 323 -13.53 16.51 8.74
N ASN A 324 -14.62 15.78 9.03
CA ASN A 324 -15.22 15.76 10.37
C ASN A 324 -15.17 14.39 11.08
N LYS A 325 -14.01 13.70 11.06
CA LYS A 325 -13.74 12.53 11.95
C LYS A 325 -13.60 12.93 13.44
N GLY A 326 -14.39 13.91 13.92
CA GLY A 326 -14.30 14.47 15.26
C GLY A 326 -15.47 15.38 15.65
N ARG A 327 -16.38 14.84 16.48
CA ARG A 327 -17.46 15.51 17.26
C ARG A 327 -18.68 16.03 16.48
N GLN A 328 -19.84 15.45 16.80
CA GLN A 328 -21.17 16.08 16.70
C GLN A 328 -21.56 16.60 15.30
N GLY A 329 -21.38 15.77 14.27
CA GLY A 329 -22.08 15.89 12.99
C GLY A 329 -23.30 14.96 12.95
N ASP A 330 -24.24 15.25 12.04
CA ASP A 330 -25.31 14.32 11.65
C ASP A 330 -24.67 13.02 11.08
N PRO A 331 -24.92 11.84 11.68
CA PRO A 331 -24.28 10.60 11.26
C PRO A 331 -24.68 10.16 9.84
N LEU A 332 -25.84 10.61 9.34
CA LEU A 332 -26.35 10.28 8.00
C LEU A 332 -26.37 11.52 7.11
N CYS A 333 -25.29 12.30 7.11
CA CYS A 333 -25.26 13.60 6.44
C CYS A 333 -25.25 13.55 4.90
N GLY A 334 -25.01 12.39 4.28
CA GLY A 334 -25.02 12.19 2.83
C GLY A 334 -26.43 12.02 2.25
N ARG A 335 -26.63 12.30 0.96
CA ARG A 335 -27.89 12.03 0.26
C ARG A 335 -27.64 11.39 -1.11
N ILE A 336 -28.34 10.29 -1.37
CA ILE A 336 -28.52 9.69 -2.70
C ILE A 336 -29.94 10.01 -3.17
N VAL A 337 -30.11 10.27 -4.46
CA VAL A 337 -31.43 10.29 -5.11
C VAL A 337 -31.56 9.10 -6.04
N TYR A 338 -32.63 8.32 -5.94
CA TYR A 338 -32.92 7.20 -6.83
C TYR A 338 -34.32 7.35 -7.45
N GLU A 339 -34.61 6.53 -8.47
CA GLU A 339 -35.90 6.54 -9.17
C GLU A 339 -36.66 5.24 -8.85
N ASP A 340 -37.91 5.39 -8.42
CA ASP A 340 -38.79 4.31 -7.94
C ASP A 340 -40.22 4.57 -8.41
N ASP A 341 -40.82 3.64 -9.17
CA ASP A 341 -42.08 3.84 -9.91
C ASP A 341 -42.21 5.24 -10.58
N GLY A 342 -41.12 5.72 -11.19
CA GLY A 342 -41.03 7.03 -11.88
C GLY A 342 -40.97 8.26 -10.96
N HIS A 343 -40.85 8.07 -9.64
CA HIS A 343 -40.68 9.14 -8.65
C HIS A 343 -39.22 9.21 -8.19
N GLN A 344 -38.71 10.43 -7.97
CA GLN A 344 -37.38 10.62 -7.39
C GLN A 344 -37.46 10.65 -5.87
N ILE A 345 -36.76 9.72 -5.21
CA ILE A 345 -36.72 9.57 -3.75
C ILE A 345 -35.32 9.90 -3.25
N GLU A 346 -35.23 10.78 -2.24
CA GLU A 346 -33.98 11.05 -1.52
C GLU A 346 -33.83 10.08 -0.34
N ILE A 347 -32.69 9.37 -0.29
CA ILE A 347 -32.33 8.46 0.81
C ILE A 347 -31.01 8.93 1.49
N PRO A 348 -30.95 8.94 2.84
CA PRO A 348 -29.76 9.35 3.57
C PRO A 348 -28.71 8.24 3.66
N PHE A 349 -27.44 8.61 3.89
CA PHE A 349 -26.36 7.66 4.18
C PHE A 349 -25.25 8.29 5.03
N GLY A 350 -24.48 7.45 5.73
CA GLY A 350 -23.37 7.86 6.62
C GLY A 350 -22.01 7.30 6.22
N ASP A 351 -20.97 7.63 7.01
CA ASP A 351 -19.58 7.24 6.72
C ASP A 351 -19.39 5.70 6.64
N LYS A 352 -20.17 4.93 7.43
CA LYS A 352 -20.12 3.46 7.47
C LYS A 352 -20.87 2.76 6.31
N ASP A 353 -21.59 3.51 5.47
CA ASP A 353 -22.47 2.93 4.45
C ASP A 353 -21.80 2.68 3.09
N GLN A 354 -20.57 3.18 2.91
CA GLN A 354 -19.79 2.95 1.70
C GLN A 354 -19.00 1.64 1.79
N LYS A 355 -18.92 0.92 0.67
CA LYS A 355 -18.16 -0.33 0.55
C LYS A 355 -16.62 -0.14 0.66
N GLY A 356 -16.15 1.11 0.54
CA GLY A 356 -14.78 1.54 0.80
C GLY A 356 -14.70 3.06 1.05
N ASP A 357 -13.58 3.53 1.61
CA ASP A 357 -13.32 4.95 1.95
C ASP A 357 -13.03 5.85 0.70
N PHE A 358 -13.53 5.51 -0.49
CA PHE A 358 -13.18 6.20 -1.75
C PHE A 358 -13.95 7.52 -1.97
N THR A 359 -13.36 8.49 -2.68
CA THR A 359 -13.98 9.82 -2.84
C THR A 359 -15.17 9.81 -3.82
N LEU A 360 -16.39 9.73 -3.25
CA LEU A 360 -17.65 10.08 -3.92
C LEU A 360 -17.79 11.61 -4.14
N GLN A 361 -18.41 12.00 -5.25
CA GLN A 361 -18.64 13.36 -5.71
C GLN A 361 -20.12 13.54 -6.11
N LEU A 362 -20.55 14.78 -6.34
CA LEU A 362 -21.92 15.08 -6.76
C LEU A 362 -22.19 14.57 -8.20
N ASP A 363 -23.43 14.12 -8.44
CA ASP A 363 -23.90 13.46 -9.69
C ASP A 363 -23.28 12.08 -10.00
N ASP A 364 -22.41 11.53 -9.13
CA ASP A 364 -21.91 10.15 -9.29
C ASP A 364 -23.05 9.13 -9.38
N LEU A 365 -22.93 8.17 -10.30
CA LEU A 365 -23.79 6.98 -10.29
C LEU A 365 -23.30 5.97 -9.26
N VAL A 366 -24.20 5.57 -8.36
CA VAL A 366 -23.92 4.56 -7.33
C VAL A 366 -24.97 3.45 -7.33
N GLU A 367 -24.54 2.25 -6.96
CA GLU A 367 -25.39 1.10 -6.64
C GLU A 367 -25.36 0.88 -5.11
N PHE A 368 -26.51 0.61 -4.51
CA PHE A 368 -26.68 0.48 -3.07
C PHE A 368 -27.87 -0.42 -2.72
N SER A 369 -27.95 -0.87 -1.47
CA SER A 369 -29.14 -1.55 -0.92
C SER A 369 -29.79 -0.67 0.15
N ILE A 370 -31.11 -0.75 0.29
CA ILE A 370 -31.84 -0.05 1.36
C ILE A 370 -31.76 -0.87 2.64
N ALA A 371 -31.20 -0.29 3.70
CA ALA A 371 -31.36 -0.76 5.07
C ALA A 371 -32.57 -0.06 5.71
N THR A 372 -33.44 -0.82 6.37
CA THR A 372 -34.56 -0.29 7.17
C THR A 372 -34.36 -0.67 8.63
N ASP A 373 -34.26 0.31 9.53
CA ASP A 373 -34.18 0.04 10.98
C ASP A 373 -35.53 -0.46 11.50
N ARG A 374 -35.52 -1.61 12.18
CA ARG A 374 -36.71 -2.28 12.71
C ARG A 374 -37.39 -1.53 13.86
N ARG A 375 -36.68 -0.58 14.48
CA ARG A 375 -37.07 0.10 15.73
C ARG A 375 -37.90 1.36 15.47
N ASP A 376 -37.63 2.07 14.37
CA ASP A 376 -38.35 3.29 13.99
C ASP A 376 -38.80 3.34 12.51
N GLY A 377 -38.40 2.37 11.69
CA GLY A 377 -38.75 2.29 10.27
C GLY A 377 -37.96 3.25 9.37
N LEU A 378 -36.92 3.92 9.87
CA LEU A 378 -36.09 4.80 9.05
C LEU A 378 -35.28 3.99 8.02
N GLN A 379 -35.22 4.52 6.81
CA GLN A 379 -34.49 3.94 5.69
C GLN A 379 -33.22 4.72 5.39
N ARG A 380 -32.13 4.00 5.13
CA ARG A 380 -30.83 4.55 4.69
C ARG A 380 -30.20 3.68 3.62
N ALA A 381 -29.43 4.29 2.73
CA ALA A 381 -28.66 3.56 1.73
C ALA A 381 -27.40 2.97 2.38
N THR A 382 -27.10 1.71 2.09
CA THR A 382 -25.92 1.00 2.59
C THR A 382 -25.29 0.12 1.51
N GLN A 383 -24.09 -0.42 1.78
CA GLN A 383 -23.21 -1.10 0.81
C GLN A 383 -22.94 -0.30 -0.49
N ILE A 384 -22.86 1.03 -0.37
CA ILE A 384 -22.78 1.97 -1.49
C ILE A 384 -21.49 1.74 -2.29
N GLU A 385 -21.65 1.59 -3.61
CA GLU A 385 -20.63 1.16 -4.55
C GLU A 385 -20.66 2.04 -5.81
N LEU A 386 -19.51 2.59 -6.22
CA LEU A 386 -19.42 3.52 -7.36
C LEU A 386 -19.52 2.75 -8.69
N LEU A 387 -20.51 3.10 -9.52
CA LEU A 387 -20.71 2.46 -10.82
C LEU A 387 -19.75 3.00 -11.88
N GLU A 388 -19.19 2.11 -12.71
CA GLU A 388 -18.24 2.50 -13.77
C GLU A 388 -18.84 3.46 -14.81
N SER A 389 -20.14 3.36 -15.07
CA SER A 389 -20.87 4.27 -15.95
C SER A 389 -21.06 5.69 -15.36
N SER A 390 -20.57 5.94 -14.14
CA SER A 390 -20.35 7.29 -13.63
C SER A 390 -19.27 8.01 -14.45
N PHE A 391 -18.15 7.34 -14.74
CA PHE A 391 -16.98 7.95 -15.42
C PHE A 391 -17.31 8.45 -16.84
N GLU A 392 -18.19 7.74 -17.55
CA GLU A 392 -18.67 8.13 -18.88
C GLU A 392 -19.53 9.41 -18.87
N LYS A 393 -20.18 9.71 -17.74
CA LYS A 393 -21.13 10.83 -17.58
C LYS A 393 -20.54 12.02 -16.84
N SER A 394 -19.67 11.78 -15.86
CA SER A 394 -18.96 12.83 -15.10
C SER A 394 -18.01 13.66 -15.96
N LYS A 395 -17.54 13.10 -17.08
CA LYS A 395 -16.49 13.66 -17.95
C LYS A 395 -15.17 13.92 -17.20
N GLU A 396 -14.93 13.21 -16.10
CA GLU A 396 -13.71 13.39 -15.32
C GLU A 396 -12.47 12.92 -16.09
N ILE A 397 -11.35 13.62 -15.93
CA ILE A 397 -10.09 13.27 -16.59
C ILE A 397 -9.47 12.09 -15.84
N ARG A 398 -9.88 10.89 -16.27
CA ARG A 398 -9.25 9.62 -15.92
C ARG A 398 -7.83 9.60 -16.51
N GLU A 399 -6.83 9.46 -15.66
CA GLU A 399 -5.41 9.25 -16.00
C GLU A 399 -5.01 7.80 -15.73
N VAL A 400 -3.99 7.32 -16.43
CA VAL A 400 -3.43 5.98 -16.26
C VAL A 400 -1.98 6.02 -15.81
N GLY A 401 -1.55 4.95 -15.14
CA GLY A 401 -0.22 4.84 -14.60
C GLY A 401 0.07 3.48 -14.00
N ILE A 402 1.28 3.35 -13.45
CA ILE A 402 1.78 2.12 -12.83
C ILE A 402 2.08 2.40 -11.36
N VAL A 403 1.65 1.51 -10.46
CA VAL A 403 1.96 1.58 -9.03
C VAL A 403 3.47 1.45 -8.83
N ALA A 404 4.12 2.58 -8.52
CA ALA A 404 5.58 2.69 -8.52
C ALA A 404 6.21 2.32 -7.17
N THR A 405 5.58 2.75 -6.07
CA THR A 405 5.96 2.38 -4.70
C THR A 405 4.74 2.30 -3.80
N LEU A 406 4.76 1.33 -2.88
CA LEU A 406 3.76 1.15 -1.84
C LEU A 406 4.43 1.23 -0.45
N LYS A 407 3.66 1.65 0.54
CA LYS A 407 4.00 1.77 1.96
C LYS A 407 2.74 1.55 2.81
N ASP A 408 2.90 1.48 4.12
CA ASP A 408 1.79 1.28 5.05
C ASP A 408 0.77 2.43 4.94
N GLY A 409 -0.46 2.11 4.47
CA GLY A 409 -1.56 3.05 4.26
C GLY A 409 -1.57 3.82 2.92
N TYR A 410 -0.45 3.92 2.20
CA TYR A 410 -0.35 4.82 1.03
C TYR A 410 0.67 4.37 -0.03
N GLY A 411 0.54 4.94 -1.23
CA GLY A 411 1.44 4.68 -2.34
C GLY A 411 1.68 5.87 -3.25
N PHE A 412 2.47 5.62 -4.30
CA PHE A 412 2.69 6.56 -5.40
C PHE A 412 2.48 5.85 -6.74
N ILE A 413 1.68 6.46 -7.61
CA ILE A 413 1.49 6.04 -8.99
C ILE A 413 2.40 6.90 -9.87
N GLN A 414 3.14 6.27 -10.77
CA GLN A 414 3.82 6.96 -11.86
C GLN A 414 2.81 7.11 -13.00
N CYS A 415 2.40 8.33 -13.35
CA CYS A 415 1.53 8.54 -14.51
C CYS A 415 2.20 8.05 -15.80
N ALA A 416 1.40 7.58 -16.75
CA ALA A 416 1.87 7.22 -18.10
C ALA A 416 1.92 8.45 -19.03
N ASP A 417 0.95 9.36 -18.89
CA ASP A 417 0.83 10.59 -19.69
C ASP A 417 1.68 11.76 -19.16
N ARG A 418 2.31 11.63 -17.98
CA ARG A 418 3.16 12.65 -17.35
C ARG A 418 4.31 12.00 -16.57
N ASP A 419 5.51 12.57 -16.60
CA ASP A 419 6.62 12.16 -15.72
C ASP A 419 6.46 12.67 -14.27
N LEU A 420 5.23 12.60 -13.73
CA LEU A 420 4.87 12.94 -12.36
C LEU A 420 4.53 11.68 -11.56
N ARG A 421 4.83 11.74 -10.25
CA ARG A 421 4.43 10.72 -9.27
C ARG A 421 3.32 11.29 -8.41
N VAL A 422 2.12 10.75 -8.56
CA VAL A 422 0.93 11.19 -7.83
C VAL A 422 0.78 10.33 -6.58
N PHE A 423 0.54 10.96 -5.44
CA PHE A 423 0.32 10.29 -4.16
C PHE A 423 -1.11 9.74 -4.06
N PHE A 424 -1.29 8.59 -3.42
CA PHE A 424 -2.61 8.06 -3.07
C PHE A 424 -2.66 7.38 -1.71
N HIS A 425 -3.85 7.32 -1.11
CA HIS A 425 -4.15 6.53 0.09
C HIS A 425 -4.88 5.24 -0.32
N PHE A 426 -4.70 4.12 0.40
CA PHE A 426 -5.36 2.86 0.02
C PHE A 426 -6.89 2.91 0.05
N SER A 427 -7.46 3.82 0.87
CA SER A 427 -8.90 4.19 0.85
C SER A 427 -9.46 4.49 -0.54
N GLU A 428 -8.65 5.01 -1.46
CA GLU A 428 -9.10 5.43 -2.79
C GLU A 428 -9.19 4.27 -3.80
N ALA A 429 -8.86 3.04 -3.41
CA ALA A 429 -9.12 1.86 -4.24
C ALA A 429 -10.63 1.60 -4.32
N LEU A 430 -11.16 1.55 -5.55
CA LEU A 430 -12.59 1.29 -5.81
C LEU A 430 -13.00 -0.17 -5.56
N ASP A 431 -12.05 -1.09 -5.75
CA ASP A 431 -12.22 -2.51 -5.44
C ASP A 431 -11.46 -2.85 -4.14
N PRO A 432 -12.15 -2.94 -2.98
CA PRO A 432 -11.53 -3.30 -1.71
C PRO A 432 -11.11 -4.78 -1.65
N THR A 433 -11.46 -5.62 -2.62
CA THR A 433 -11.00 -7.01 -2.72
C THR A 433 -9.65 -7.13 -3.43
N HIS A 434 -9.23 -6.08 -4.16
CA HIS A 434 -8.00 -6.07 -4.94
C HIS A 434 -6.86 -5.34 -4.20
N GLU A 435 -6.02 -6.11 -3.50
CA GLU A 435 -4.74 -5.62 -3.02
C GLU A 435 -3.85 -5.14 -4.19
N LEU A 436 -3.75 -3.82 -4.38
CA LEU A 436 -2.82 -3.20 -5.32
C LEU A 436 -1.37 -3.60 -5.00
N LYS A 437 -0.59 -4.02 -5.99
CA LYS A 437 0.81 -4.44 -5.85
C LYS A 437 1.73 -3.55 -6.70
N PRO A 438 3.03 -3.44 -6.37
CA PRO A 438 3.97 -2.68 -7.19
C PRO A 438 4.04 -3.29 -8.61
N GLN A 439 4.12 -2.44 -9.63
CA GLN A 439 3.98 -2.78 -11.06
C GLN A 439 2.56 -3.15 -11.53
N ASP A 440 1.51 -3.04 -10.70
CA ASP A 440 0.15 -3.11 -11.22
C ASP A 440 -0.24 -1.84 -11.98
N GLU A 441 -1.02 -2.03 -13.05
CA GLU A 441 -1.54 -0.98 -13.92
C GLU A 441 -2.84 -0.45 -13.33
N VAL A 442 -3.01 0.87 -13.30
CA VAL A 442 -4.16 1.52 -12.65
C VAL A 442 -4.70 2.69 -13.47
N GLU A 443 -6.01 2.93 -13.36
CA GLU A 443 -6.68 4.14 -13.81
C GLU A 443 -7.28 4.89 -12.61
N PHE A 444 -7.08 6.20 -12.56
CA PHE A 444 -7.40 7.06 -11.42
C PHE A 444 -7.78 8.46 -11.89
N THR A 445 -8.36 9.26 -11.01
CA THR A 445 -8.68 10.66 -11.28
C THR A 445 -7.73 11.54 -10.46
N VAL A 446 -7.10 12.55 -11.08
CA VAL A 446 -6.19 13.46 -10.37
C VAL A 446 -6.95 14.67 -9.86
N VAL A 447 -6.89 14.91 -8.55
CA VAL A 447 -7.49 16.07 -7.87
C VAL A 447 -6.45 16.83 -7.05
N GLN A 448 -6.76 18.08 -6.71
CA GLN A 448 -5.97 18.82 -5.71
C GLN A 448 -6.32 18.30 -4.31
N ASP A 449 -5.30 18.12 -3.47
CA ASP A 449 -5.46 17.68 -2.09
C ASP A 449 -6.30 18.69 -1.28
N PRO A 450 -7.47 18.30 -0.73
CA PRO A 450 -8.33 19.22 0.02
C PRO A 450 -7.66 19.85 1.25
N SER A 451 -6.58 19.24 1.77
CA SER A 451 -5.77 19.78 2.86
C SER A 451 -4.62 20.66 2.39
N SER A 452 -4.21 20.57 1.11
CA SER A 452 -3.06 21.29 0.57
C SER A 452 -3.17 21.49 -0.96
N PRO A 453 -3.84 22.54 -1.47
CA PRO A 453 -4.20 22.68 -2.89
C PRO A 453 -3.01 22.74 -3.88
N ASN A 454 -1.78 22.97 -3.39
CA ASN A 454 -0.56 22.90 -4.19
C ASN A 454 -0.08 21.45 -4.47
N LYS A 455 -0.72 20.44 -3.87
CA LYS A 455 -0.40 19.01 -3.99
C LYS A 455 -1.49 18.31 -4.78
N GLN A 456 -1.08 17.48 -5.75
CA GLN A 456 -1.98 16.61 -6.50
C GLN A 456 -2.02 15.20 -5.87
N ILE A 457 -3.21 14.62 -5.81
CA ILE A 457 -3.46 13.26 -5.32
C ILE A 457 -4.33 12.49 -6.32
N ALA A 458 -4.19 11.17 -6.30
CA ALA A 458 -4.98 10.25 -7.11
C ALA A 458 -6.11 9.68 -6.25
N VAL A 459 -7.34 9.80 -6.77
CA VAL A 459 -8.58 9.29 -6.17
C VAL A 459 -9.25 8.31 -7.14
N ARG A 460 -10.23 7.53 -6.68
CA ARG A 460 -11.03 6.61 -7.54
C ARG A 460 -10.16 5.63 -8.34
N ILE A 461 -9.26 4.94 -7.65
CA ILE A 461 -8.24 4.10 -8.25
C ILE A 461 -8.85 2.74 -8.60
N LYS A 462 -8.86 2.44 -9.90
CA LYS A 462 -9.29 1.17 -10.48
C LYS A 462 -8.06 0.38 -10.90
N ALA A 463 -7.94 -0.87 -10.46
CA ALA A 463 -6.95 -1.79 -11.01
C ALA A 463 -7.31 -2.16 -12.46
N LEU A 464 -6.32 -2.19 -13.35
CA LEU A 464 -6.49 -2.60 -14.75
C LEU A 464 -5.93 -4.01 -14.98
N PRO A 465 -6.46 -4.76 -15.96
CA PRO A 465 -5.83 -5.97 -16.44
C PRO A 465 -4.39 -5.71 -16.88
N LYS A 466 -3.48 -6.63 -16.57
CA LYS A 466 -2.07 -6.49 -16.93
C LYS A 466 -1.90 -6.49 -18.45
N ARG A 467 -1.14 -5.51 -18.97
CA ARG A 467 -0.96 -5.12 -20.38
C ARG A 467 -2.05 -4.23 -20.99
N THR A 468 -2.99 -3.67 -20.22
CA THR A 468 -3.89 -2.62 -20.74
C THR A 468 -3.13 -1.33 -21.11
N LEU A 469 -2.04 -1.02 -20.40
CA LEU A 469 -1.10 0.06 -20.72
C LEU A 469 0.03 -0.38 -21.67
N SER A 470 -0.10 -1.55 -22.30
CA SER A 470 0.84 -1.96 -23.35
C SER A 470 0.73 -1.01 -24.54
N LEU A 471 1.87 -0.48 -24.93
CA LEU A 471 2.01 0.29 -26.16
C LEU A 471 1.64 -0.60 -27.36
N THR A 472 0.89 -0.07 -28.32
CA THR A 472 0.62 -0.77 -29.58
C THR A 472 1.86 -0.65 -30.45
N ILE A 473 2.73 -1.65 -30.39
CA ILE A 473 3.98 -1.68 -31.17
C ILE A 473 3.66 -2.10 -32.60
N SER A 474 3.98 -1.24 -33.58
CA SER A 474 3.93 -1.61 -35.00
C SER A 474 4.87 -2.79 -35.27
N SER A 475 4.40 -3.76 -36.05
CA SER A 475 5.23 -4.86 -36.56
C SER A 475 6.26 -4.39 -37.58
N GLU A 476 6.10 -3.18 -38.12
CA GLU A 476 7.08 -2.55 -39.00
C GLU A 476 8.31 -2.08 -38.23
N LYS A 477 9.44 -2.08 -38.95
CA LYS A 477 10.75 -1.65 -38.47
C LYS A 477 11.22 -0.51 -39.35
N TYR A 478 11.50 0.62 -38.73
CA TYR A 478 11.97 1.83 -39.38
C TYR A 478 13.46 2.02 -39.10
N ILE A 479 14.18 2.56 -40.08
CA ILE A 479 15.60 2.90 -39.93
C ILE A 479 15.69 4.41 -39.77
N GLY A 480 16.20 4.83 -38.61
CA GLY A 480 16.36 6.24 -38.24
C GLY A 480 17.80 6.60 -37.95
N THR A 481 18.05 7.89 -37.74
CA THR A 481 19.31 8.46 -37.29
C THR A 481 19.06 9.31 -36.05
N ILE A 482 19.92 9.22 -35.03
CA ILE A 482 19.78 10.06 -33.82
C ILE A 482 20.07 11.53 -34.13
N ASP A 483 19.07 12.39 -33.94
CA ASP A 483 19.17 13.86 -33.98
C ASP A 483 19.49 14.46 -32.61
N ARG A 484 19.09 13.79 -31.52
CA ARG A 484 19.31 14.29 -30.16
C ARG A 484 19.43 13.14 -29.18
N GLU A 485 20.49 13.14 -28.38
CA GLU A 485 20.65 12.21 -27.27
C GLU A 485 19.80 12.65 -26.06
N PRO A 486 19.23 11.73 -25.26
CA PRO A 486 18.57 12.08 -24.00
C PRO A 486 19.57 12.64 -22.98
N ALA A 487 19.20 13.66 -22.21
CA ALA A 487 20.10 14.28 -21.25
C ALA A 487 20.47 13.33 -20.09
N THR A 488 21.76 13.00 -19.93
CA THR A 488 22.26 12.04 -18.92
C THR A 488 22.81 12.67 -17.63
N HIS A 489 22.72 13.99 -17.49
CA HIS A 489 23.37 14.73 -16.42
C HIS A 489 22.72 14.55 -15.03
N LYS A 490 23.40 13.79 -14.15
CA LYS A 490 23.18 13.82 -12.70
C LYS A 490 23.73 15.11 -12.07
N SER A 491 23.14 16.25 -12.40
CA SER A 491 23.46 17.54 -11.78
C SER A 491 22.64 17.74 -10.50
N PRO A 492 23.25 17.85 -9.30
CA PRO A 492 22.52 18.01 -8.04
C PRO A 492 22.06 19.46 -7.85
N GLY A 493 21.09 19.93 -8.65
CA GLY A 493 20.67 21.34 -8.59
C GLY A 493 19.42 21.68 -9.42
N LYS A 494 18.24 21.47 -8.82
CA LYS A 494 16.89 21.87 -9.28
C LYS A 494 16.39 21.21 -10.57
N ASN A 495 15.07 21.02 -10.61
CA ASN A 495 14.31 20.36 -11.68
C ASN A 495 14.68 20.90 -13.07
N LYS A 496 15.21 20.01 -13.91
CA LYS A 496 14.93 19.98 -15.35
C LYS A 496 14.44 18.58 -15.69
N GLU A 497 13.50 18.50 -16.63
CA GLU A 497 12.87 17.24 -17.02
C GLU A 497 13.87 16.25 -17.64
N GLY A 498 13.48 14.97 -17.70
CA GLY A 498 14.21 13.97 -18.47
C GLY A 498 14.03 14.21 -19.97
N GLU A 499 14.81 15.15 -20.54
CA GLU A 499 14.76 15.50 -21.97
C GLU A 499 14.84 14.23 -22.84
N SER A 500 13.78 13.97 -23.61
CA SER A 500 13.71 12.84 -24.52
C SER A 500 14.68 13.01 -25.69
N GLY A 501 15.26 11.89 -26.14
CA GLY A 501 16.06 11.87 -27.35
C GLY A 501 15.16 11.99 -28.58
N ASN A 502 15.74 12.42 -29.70
CA ASN A 502 15.02 12.62 -30.97
C ASN A 502 15.63 11.74 -32.06
N ILE A 503 14.78 11.07 -32.83
CA ILE A 503 15.14 10.27 -33.99
C ILE A 503 14.56 10.95 -35.23
N ILE A 504 15.38 11.12 -36.26
CA ILE A 504 14.94 11.48 -37.60
C ILE A 504 14.89 10.21 -38.44
N TYR A 505 13.78 9.98 -39.14
CA TYR A 505 13.62 8.87 -40.08
C TYR A 505 12.90 9.33 -41.36
N ASP A 506 13.07 8.57 -42.44
CA ASP A 506 12.33 8.77 -43.69
C ASP A 506 11.12 7.83 -43.71
N TYR A 507 9.96 8.38 -44.09
CA TYR A 507 8.74 7.62 -44.34
C TYR A 507 8.06 8.20 -45.58
N GLU A 508 7.89 7.37 -46.61
CA GLU A 508 7.30 7.73 -47.91
C GLU A 508 7.96 8.95 -48.59
N GLY A 509 9.27 9.17 -48.36
CA GLY A 509 10.03 10.30 -48.90
C GLY A 509 9.87 11.60 -48.10
N THR A 510 9.20 11.54 -46.94
CA THR A 510 9.05 12.65 -46.00
C THR A 510 9.87 12.40 -44.74
N ILE A 511 10.74 13.35 -44.41
CA ILE A 511 11.55 13.32 -43.20
C ILE A 511 10.65 13.59 -41.98
N GLN A 512 10.49 12.59 -41.11
CA GLN A 512 9.71 12.66 -39.88
C GLN A 512 10.61 12.63 -38.63
N GLN A 513 10.08 13.09 -37.50
CA GLN A 513 10.76 13.10 -36.20
C GLN A 513 9.94 12.33 -35.17
N ILE A 514 10.61 11.56 -34.30
CA ILE A 514 9.94 10.77 -33.26
C ILE A 514 10.79 10.71 -31.97
N PRO A 515 10.18 10.94 -30.78
CA PRO A 515 10.92 10.90 -29.52
C PRO A 515 11.24 9.47 -29.07
N TYR A 516 12.35 9.32 -28.33
CA TYR A 516 12.72 8.08 -27.63
C TYR A 516 13.24 8.34 -26.22
N TYR A 517 13.24 7.30 -25.41
CA TYR A 517 13.69 7.32 -24.02
C TYR A 517 14.68 6.19 -23.75
N LEU A 518 15.57 6.38 -22.76
CA LEU A 518 16.55 5.36 -22.35
C LEU A 518 15.91 4.05 -21.86
N LYS A 519 14.63 4.08 -21.45
CA LYS A 519 13.83 2.92 -21.03
C LYS A 519 13.35 2.03 -22.20
N ASP A 520 13.34 2.57 -23.42
CA ASP A 520 12.81 1.92 -24.64
C ASP A 520 13.93 1.35 -25.54
N LEU A 521 15.16 1.27 -25.03
CA LEU A 521 16.35 0.71 -25.68
C LEU A 521 16.44 -0.82 -25.50
N ILE A 522 16.82 -1.57 -26.54
CA ILE A 522 17.12 -3.01 -26.43
C ILE A 522 18.44 -3.26 -25.69
N GLU A 523 19.44 -2.41 -25.89
CA GLU A 523 20.76 -2.53 -25.27
C GLU A 523 21.07 -1.35 -24.32
N PRO A 524 20.54 -1.32 -23.08
CA PRO A 524 20.77 -0.21 -22.14
C PRO A 524 22.24 -0.04 -21.70
N LYS A 525 23.13 -0.99 -22.03
CA LYS A 525 24.60 -0.86 -21.86
C LYS A 525 25.29 -0.13 -23.04
N ASN A 526 24.59 0.06 -24.16
CA ASN A 526 25.06 0.72 -25.38
C ASN A 526 24.01 1.76 -25.84
N PRO A 527 23.85 2.90 -25.15
CA PRO A 527 22.94 3.93 -25.60
C PRO A 527 23.36 4.46 -26.98
N PRO A 528 22.39 4.72 -27.90
CA PRO A 528 22.66 5.24 -29.23
C PRO A 528 23.06 6.72 -29.16
N ARG A 529 24.08 7.09 -29.95
CA ARG A 529 24.68 8.44 -29.98
C ARG A 529 24.26 9.25 -31.21
N TYR A 530 24.49 10.57 -31.18
CA TYR A 530 24.22 11.48 -32.29
C TYR A 530 24.80 10.98 -33.62
N GLY A 531 23.93 10.86 -34.63
CA GLY A 531 24.26 10.33 -35.95
C GLY A 531 24.33 8.80 -36.05
N ASP A 532 24.17 8.02 -34.97
CA ASP A 532 24.04 6.56 -35.07
C ASP A 532 22.81 6.19 -35.90
N LYS A 533 22.94 5.21 -36.80
CA LYS A 533 21.78 4.61 -37.47
C LYS A 533 21.21 3.51 -36.62
N ILE A 534 19.91 3.63 -36.34
CA ILE A 534 19.15 2.72 -35.49
C ILE A 534 18.03 2.02 -36.27
N GLU A 535 17.68 0.82 -35.82
CA GLU A 535 16.40 0.17 -36.07
C GLU A 535 15.49 0.46 -34.86
N PHE A 536 14.23 0.77 -35.13
CA PHE A 536 13.19 0.93 -34.10
C PHE A 536 11.82 0.57 -34.67
N SER A 537 10.87 0.26 -33.79
CA SER A 537 9.45 0.19 -34.15
C SER A 537 8.72 1.41 -33.60
N ILE A 538 7.74 1.92 -34.33
CA ILE A 538 6.82 2.94 -33.81
C ILE A 538 5.87 2.25 -32.84
N GLY A 539 5.86 2.71 -31.59
CA GLY A 539 4.86 2.34 -30.60
C GLY A 539 3.87 3.47 -30.40
N GLU A 540 2.59 3.21 -30.63
CA GLU A 540 1.51 4.16 -30.39
C GLU A 540 0.87 3.92 -29.02
N SER A 541 0.68 5.00 -28.25
CA SER A 541 -0.09 4.96 -27.00
C SER A 541 -1.58 4.87 -27.29
N SER A 542 -2.19 3.78 -26.81
CA SER A 542 -3.61 3.44 -27.01
C SER A 542 -4.61 4.47 -26.46
N ARG A 543 -4.17 5.40 -25.60
CA ARG A 543 -5.03 6.44 -24.98
C ARG A 543 -4.92 7.82 -25.65
N ASN A 544 -3.77 8.16 -26.22
CA ASN A 544 -3.47 9.55 -26.63
C ASN A 544 -2.87 9.69 -28.05
N SER A 545 -2.72 8.59 -28.80
CA SER A 545 -2.11 8.51 -30.13
C SER A 545 -0.71 9.15 -30.27
N GLN A 546 0.00 9.39 -29.16
CA GLN A 546 1.41 9.76 -29.22
C GLN A 546 2.23 8.56 -29.68
N LYS A 547 2.96 8.79 -30.77
CA LYS A 547 3.91 7.84 -31.34
C LYS A 547 5.28 8.09 -30.72
N ARG A 548 5.87 7.06 -30.12
CA ARG A 548 7.27 7.07 -29.66
C ARG A 548 8.04 5.90 -30.24
N ALA A 549 9.35 6.05 -30.40
CA ALA A 549 10.19 4.95 -30.83
C ALA A 549 10.40 3.96 -29.67
N VAL A 550 10.19 2.68 -29.95
CA VAL A 550 10.46 1.56 -29.04
C VAL A 550 11.26 0.47 -29.73
N ASN A 551 11.78 -0.48 -28.96
CA ASN A 551 12.69 -1.52 -29.46
C ASN A 551 13.93 -0.91 -30.16
N VAL A 552 14.41 0.24 -29.66
CA VAL A 552 15.50 0.99 -30.28
C VAL A 552 16.81 0.22 -30.16
N LYS A 553 17.43 -0.07 -31.31
CA LYS A 553 18.68 -0.82 -31.43
C LYS A 553 19.61 -0.13 -32.43
N VAL A 554 20.90 -0.03 -32.11
CA VAL A 554 21.90 0.44 -33.07
C VAL A 554 22.14 -0.62 -34.15
N VAL A 555 21.96 -0.23 -35.42
CA VAL A 555 22.27 -1.06 -36.60
C VAL A 555 23.66 -0.74 -37.11
N LEU A 556 23.96 0.56 -37.23
CA LEU A 556 25.26 1.05 -37.61
C LEU A 556 25.64 2.17 -36.65
N ARG A 557 26.64 1.93 -35.79
CA ARG A 557 27.26 3.03 -35.05
C ARG A 557 27.83 4.03 -36.06
N ASN A 558 27.71 5.30 -35.78
CA ASN A 558 28.33 6.35 -36.55
C ASN A 558 29.84 6.23 -36.40
N VAL A 559 30.52 5.69 -37.43
CA VAL A 559 31.99 5.51 -37.38
C VAL A 559 32.71 6.88 -37.47
N ALA A 560 32.03 7.95 -37.88
CA ALA A 560 32.51 9.33 -37.70
C ALA A 560 32.46 9.80 -36.22
N GLY A 561 31.99 8.96 -35.30
CA GLY A 561 31.95 9.21 -33.87
C GLY A 561 33.30 9.12 -33.14
N LYS A 562 34.40 8.80 -33.81
CA LYS A 562 35.78 8.86 -33.28
C LYS A 562 36.77 9.28 -34.37
N CYS A 563 37.22 10.53 -34.30
CA CYS A 563 38.32 11.06 -35.09
C CYS A 563 39.64 10.93 -34.30
N GLN A 564 40.75 10.91 -35.03
CA GLN A 564 42.09 11.03 -34.47
C GLN A 564 42.80 12.27 -35.05
N GLY A 565 43.74 12.81 -34.30
CA GLY A 565 44.51 13.98 -34.70
C GLY A 565 45.60 14.35 -33.71
N PHE A 566 46.18 15.53 -33.90
CA PHE A 566 47.33 16.04 -33.16
C PHE A 566 47.03 17.43 -32.60
N ILE A 567 47.45 17.70 -31.36
CA ILE A 567 47.27 19.03 -30.74
C ILE A 567 48.05 20.10 -31.55
N ALA A 568 47.35 20.95 -32.30
CA ALA A 568 47.96 21.95 -33.20
C ALA A 568 48.27 23.27 -32.50
N THR A 569 47.36 23.72 -31.63
CA THR A 569 47.49 24.97 -30.87
C THR A 569 46.94 24.77 -29.47
N LEU A 570 47.62 25.33 -28.47
CA LEU A 570 47.15 25.44 -27.09
C LEU A 570 47.19 26.90 -26.64
N LYS A 571 46.16 27.31 -25.92
CA LYS A 571 46.04 28.59 -25.19
C LYS A 571 45.28 28.36 -23.89
N ASP A 572 45.21 29.36 -23.02
CA ASP A 572 44.73 29.24 -21.63
C ASP A 572 43.37 28.54 -21.45
N ASN A 573 42.41 28.76 -22.37
CA ASN A 573 41.04 28.23 -22.27
C ASN A 573 40.57 27.44 -23.51
N TYR A 574 41.34 27.38 -24.58
CA TYR A 574 40.96 26.65 -25.80
C TYR A 574 42.18 26.19 -26.61
N GLY A 575 41.95 25.27 -27.54
CA GLY A 575 42.97 24.80 -28.47
C GLY A 575 42.40 24.42 -29.83
N PHE A 576 43.28 23.90 -30.68
CA PHE A 576 42.95 23.36 -31.99
C PHE A 576 43.65 22.01 -32.21
N ILE A 577 42.98 21.09 -32.90
CA ILE A 577 43.49 19.75 -33.25
C ILE A 577 43.65 19.64 -34.77
N GLU A 578 44.87 19.41 -35.27
CA GLU A 578 45.15 19.03 -36.66
C GLU A 578 44.57 17.62 -36.91
N ASN A 579 43.75 17.45 -37.95
CA ASN A 579 43.19 16.14 -38.28
C ASN A 579 44.27 15.15 -38.75
N ALA A 580 44.01 13.85 -38.66
CA ALA A 580 44.96 12.81 -39.09
C ALA A 580 45.39 12.90 -40.58
N ASP A 581 44.60 13.56 -41.45
CA ASP A 581 44.96 13.80 -42.85
C ASP A 581 45.72 15.12 -43.07
N HIS A 582 45.98 15.88 -42.01
CA HIS A 582 46.85 17.05 -41.98
C HIS A 582 46.41 18.26 -42.83
N GLU A 583 45.12 18.33 -43.17
CA GLU A 583 44.55 19.39 -44.01
C GLU A 583 43.90 20.54 -43.22
N LYS A 584 43.31 20.23 -42.05
CA LYS A 584 42.40 21.13 -41.34
C LYS A 584 42.54 21.00 -39.82
N GLU A 585 42.24 22.09 -39.12
CA GLU A 585 42.17 22.12 -37.68
C GLU A 585 40.72 22.14 -37.15
N VAL A 586 40.50 21.51 -36.00
CA VAL A 586 39.21 21.46 -35.30
C VAL A 586 39.34 22.17 -33.96
N PHE A 587 38.45 23.13 -33.68
CA PHE A 587 38.42 23.88 -32.42
C PHE A 587 38.01 23.00 -31.23
N PHE A 588 38.58 23.25 -30.05
CA PHE A 588 38.09 22.69 -28.79
C PHE A 588 38.26 23.62 -27.58
N HIS A 589 37.47 23.34 -26.54
CA HIS A 589 37.53 24.01 -25.24
C HIS A 589 37.96 22.99 -24.16
N PHE A 590 38.71 23.40 -23.14
CA PHE A 590 39.27 22.45 -22.15
C PHE A 590 38.19 21.73 -21.31
N SER A 591 36.98 22.30 -21.20
CA SER A 591 35.83 21.61 -20.58
C SER A 591 35.38 20.33 -21.31
N SER A 592 35.85 20.13 -22.54
CA SER A 592 35.51 18.97 -23.37
C SER A 592 36.57 17.87 -23.36
N VAL A 593 37.57 17.97 -22.48
CA VAL A 593 38.61 16.96 -22.22
C VAL A 593 38.11 15.97 -21.18
N GLU A 594 38.24 14.66 -21.45
CA GLU A 594 37.83 13.62 -20.51
C GLU A 594 38.97 13.27 -19.54
N ASN A 595 38.76 13.53 -18.24
CA ASN A 595 39.71 13.42 -17.12
C ASN A 595 40.79 14.53 -17.07
N VAL A 596 40.74 15.36 -16.02
CA VAL A 596 41.63 16.53 -15.83
C VAL A 596 42.78 16.23 -14.85
N PRO A 597 43.79 15.43 -15.25
CA PRO A 597 45.13 15.58 -14.66
C PRO A 597 46.29 15.47 -15.68
N MET A 598 46.04 15.34 -16.99
CA MET A 598 47.09 15.25 -18.01
C MET A 598 47.27 16.56 -18.78
N GLU A 599 48.49 17.10 -18.74
CA GLU A 599 48.89 18.20 -19.61
C GLU A 599 48.98 17.73 -21.08
N PHE A 600 48.47 18.55 -22.00
CA PHE A 600 48.70 18.41 -23.43
C PHE A 600 49.92 19.21 -23.85
N ASN A 601 50.74 18.64 -24.73
CA ASN A 601 51.80 19.34 -25.43
C ASN A 601 51.47 19.45 -26.92
N LEU A 602 52.12 20.37 -27.63
CA LEU A 602 51.95 20.51 -29.08
C LEU A 602 52.36 19.21 -29.79
N GLY A 603 51.54 18.79 -30.75
CA GLY A 603 51.63 17.53 -31.48
C GLY A 603 51.65 16.28 -30.59
N ASP A 604 50.97 16.29 -29.44
CA ASP A 604 50.51 15.06 -28.80
C ASP A 604 49.32 14.48 -29.58
N GLU A 605 49.24 13.15 -29.68
CA GLU A 605 48.15 12.43 -30.35
C GLU A 605 46.88 12.38 -29.47
N VAL A 606 45.72 12.58 -30.10
CA VAL A 606 44.42 12.59 -29.43
C VAL A 606 43.32 11.89 -30.23
N GLU A 607 42.42 11.24 -29.50
CA GLU A 607 41.12 10.77 -29.96
C GLU A 607 40.06 11.81 -29.57
N TYR A 608 39.11 12.11 -30.45
CA TYR A 608 38.04 13.09 -30.20
C TYR A 608 36.79 12.78 -31.01
N THR A 609 35.65 13.36 -30.62
CA THR A 609 34.36 13.21 -31.32
C THR A 609 33.92 14.54 -31.93
N LEU A 610 33.51 14.56 -33.19
CA LEU A 610 33.06 15.80 -33.86
C LEU A 610 31.61 16.16 -33.47
N ALA A 611 31.44 17.31 -32.83
CA ALA A 611 30.16 17.89 -32.46
C ALA A 611 29.87 19.16 -33.28
N LYS A 612 28.62 19.34 -33.73
CA LYS A 612 28.19 20.51 -34.52
C LYS A 612 27.58 21.58 -33.61
N LYS A 613 28.40 22.51 -33.12
CA LYS A 613 27.97 23.58 -32.21
C LYS A 613 27.50 24.81 -33.01
N GLY A 614 26.30 24.69 -33.58
CA GLY A 614 25.71 25.69 -34.48
C GLY A 614 26.34 25.64 -35.87
N ALA A 615 26.89 26.78 -36.34
CA ALA A 615 27.49 26.90 -37.67
C ALA A 615 28.95 26.40 -37.76
N LYS A 616 29.58 26.01 -36.65
CA LYS A 616 30.98 25.55 -36.59
C LYS A 616 31.08 24.15 -36.00
N LEU A 617 32.07 23.38 -36.47
CA LEU A 617 32.45 22.10 -35.90
C LEU A 617 33.38 22.31 -34.70
N SER A 618 33.21 21.49 -33.66
CA SER A 618 34.02 21.47 -32.45
C SER A 618 34.38 20.02 -32.11
N ALA A 619 35.54 19.80 -31.50
CA ALA A 619 35.89 18.53 -30.91
C ALA A 619 35.37 18.45 -29.47
N GLU A 620 34.78 17.32 -29.11
CA GLU A 620 34.31 16.98 -27.76
C GLU A 620 34.79 15.56 -27.37
N ASN A 621 34.68 15.19 -26.08
CA ASN A 621 35.19 13.94 -25.51
C ASN A 621 36.67 13.65 -25.84
N ILE A 622 37.53 14.66 -25.67
CA ILE A 622 38.93 14.61 -26.10
C ILE A 622 39.77 13.79 -25.13
N LYS A 623 40.55 12.84 -25.66
CA LYS A 623 41.34 11.88 -24.90
C LYS A 623 42.75 11.74 -25.50
N LYS A 624 43.76 11.75 -24.64
CA LYS A 624 45.17 11.57 -25.02
C LYS A 624 45.46 10.13 -25.46
N LEU A 625 46.19 9.95 -26.55
CA LEU A 625 46.64 8.66 -27.07
C LEU A 625 48.16 8.44 -26.81
N PRO A 626 48.62 7.17 -26.75
CA PRO A 626 50.04 6.85 -26.87
C PRO A 626 50.61 7.30 -28.22
N LYS A 627 51.90 7.66 -28.26
CA LYS A 627 52.57 8.05 -29.50
C LYS A 627 52.68 6.86 -30.47
N GLY A 628 52.39 7.08 -31.75
CA GLY A 628 52.34 6.04 -32.79
C GLY A 628 51.01 5.29 -32.86
N THR A 629 49.92 5.87 -32.34
CA THR A 629 48.55 5.34 -32.51
C THR A 629 47.91 5.84 -33.81
N VAL A 630 48.24 7.07 -34.22
CA VAL A 630 47.83 7.63 -35.52
C VAL A 630 48.76 7.10 -36.62
N SER A 631 48.24 6.93 -37.84
CA SER A 631 48.93 6.26 -38.95
C SER A 631 50.27 6.92 -39.30
N PRO A 632 51.41 6.19 -39.28
CA PRO A 632 52.73 6.77 -39.51
C PRO A 632 52.96 7.15 -40.98
N GLU A 633 53.54 8.33 -41.18
CA GLU A 633 53.98 8.85 -42.48
C GLU A 633 55.22 8.08 -42.99
N GLU A 634 55.35 7.92 -44.31
CA GLU A 634 56.48 7.20 -44.91
C GLU A 634 57.49 8.19 -45.51
N ILE A 635 58.65 8.34 -44.88
CA ILE A 635 59.73 9.22 -45.32
C ILE A 635 60.33 8.68 -46.62
N LEU A 636 60.39 9.53 -47.64
CA LEU A 636 61.04 9.27 -48.93
C LEU A 636 62.56 9.46 -48.79
N TRP A 637 63.22 8.49 -48.14
CA TRP A 637 64.66 8.51 -47.87
C TRP A 637 65.52 8.65 -49.13
N ASP A 638 65.00 8.27 -50.30
CA ASP A 638 65.60 8.44 -51.63
C ASP A 638 65.78 9.91 -52.03
N LYS A 639 64.91 10.82 -51.59
CA LYS A 639 65.07 12.27 -51.80
C LYS A 639 65.98 12.94 -50.75
N GLY A 640 66.37 12.24 -49.69
CA GLY A 640 67.26 12.76 -48.64
C GLY A 640 66.70 13.98 -47.88
N THR A 641 67.61 14.83 -47.39
CA THR A 641 67.25 16.11 -46.77
C THR A 641 67.43 17.24 -47.77
N LEU A 642 66.34 17.91 -48.12
CA LEU A 642 66.29 19.07 -49.00
C LEU A 642 66.44 20.37 -48.20
N GLN A 643 66.82 21.43 -48.91
CA GLN A 643 66.79 22.81 -48.41
C GLN A 643 65.75 23.61 -49.23
N GLY A 644 65.11 24.59 -48.60
CA GLY A 644 64.03 25.34 -49.20
C GLY A 644 63.67 26.63 -48.47
N LYS A 645 62.61 27.29 -48.93
CA LYS A 645 62.13 28.60 -48.48
C LYS A 645 60.64 28.52 -48.10
N ILE A 646 60.26 29.10 -46.96
CA ILE A 646 58.86 29.12 -46.51
C ILE A 646 58.06 30.14 -47.31
N VAL A 647 57.11 29.68 -48.13
CA VAL A 647 56.26 30.54 -48.97
C VAL A 647 55.04 31.03 -48.21
N ARG A 648 54.44 30.15 -47.37
CA ARG A 648 53.25 30.44 -46.57
C ARG A 648 53.43 29.85 -45.16
N PRO A 649 53.40 30.66 -44.09
CA PRO A 649 53.56 30.17 -42.74
C PRO A 649 52.27 29.50 -42.23
N LEU A 650 52.39 28.67 -41.18
CA LEU A 650 51.24 28.03 -40.52
C LEU A 650 50.20 29.04 -40.02
N ARG A 651 48.94 28.62 -39.93
CA ARG A 651 47.81 29.44 -39.48
C ARG A 651 47.97 30.05 -38.08
N ILE A 652 48.76 29.44 -37.20
CA ILE A 652 49.11 30.01 -35.89
C ILE A 652 49.97 31.29 -35.99
N VAL A 653 50.78 31.43 -37.06
CA VAL A 653 51.67 32.58 -37.31
C VAL A 653 50.94 33.69 -38.09
N ASN A 654 50.10 33.31 -39.05
CA ASN A 654 49.19 34.22 -39.75
C ASN A 654 47.73 33.73 -39.61
N PRO A 655 46.97 34.22 -38.62
CA PRO A 655 45.59 33.79 -38.37
C PRO A 655 44.57 34.26 -39.40
N ASP A 656 44.91 35.26 -40.22
CA ASP A 656 44.02 35.88 -41.21
C ASP A 656 43.91 35.07 -42.51
N GLN A 657 44.53 33.88 -42.58
CA GLN A 657 44.42 32.94 -43.71
C GLN A 657 43.40 31.81 -43.43
N ASP A 658 42.80 31.28 -44.49
CA ASP A 658 41.82 30.18 -44.39
C ASP A 658 42.47 28.79 -44.26
N ASP A 659 43.61 28.56 -44.94
CA ASP A 659 44.33 27.29 -44.94
C ASP A 659 45.10 27.03 -43.63
N TYR A 660 44.96 25.83 -43.06
CA TYR A 660 45.65 25.44 -41.83
C TYR A 660 47.16 25.22 -42.02
N SER A 661 47.52 24.34 -42.97
CA SER A 661 48.90 23.91 -43.24
C SER A 661 49.75 25.07 -43.76
N GLY A 662 51.06 25.09 -43.51
CA GLY A 662 52.00 25.97 -44.19
C GLY A 662 52.48 25.38 -45.52
N LEU A 663 53.24 26.16 -46.31
CA LEU A 663 53.87 25.74 -47.56
C LEU A 663 55.37 26.03 -47.56
N VAL A 664 56.19 25.05 -47.94
CA VAL A 664 57.62 25.17 -48.21
C VAL A 664 57.91 24.86 -49.68
N GLN A 665 58.71 25.71 -50.32
CA GLN A 665 59.24 25.54 -51.68
C GLN A 665 60.61 24.88 -51.60
N VAL A 666 60.90 23.89 -52.46
CA VAL A 666 62.26 23.35 -52.66
C VAL A 666 63.13 24.43 -53.31
N GLY A 667 64.42 24.47 -52.96
CA GLY A 667 65.34 25.44 -53.54
C GLY A 667 65.33 26.81 -52.85
N LEU A 668 66.27 27.66 -53.25
CA LEU A 668 66.41 29.03 -52.73
C LEU A 668 66.05 30.10 -53.78
N ASP A 669 66.14 29.71 -55.05
CA ASP A 669 65.87 30.54 -56.22
C ASP A 669 64.37 30.52 -56.55
N GLU A 670 63.86 31.60 -57.16
CA GLU A 670 62.41 31.79 -57.30
C GLU A 670 61.80 31.02 -58.50
N ASP A 671 62.63 30.31 -59.27
CA ASP A 671 62.27 29.51 -60.44
C ASP A 671 61.88 28.04 -60.14
N GLU A 672 62.04 27.54 -58.89
CA GLU A 672 61.67 26.16 -58.53
C GLU A 672 60.20 26.04 -58.08
N GLU A 673 59.34 25.38 -58.87
CA GLU A 673 57.89 25.22 -58.57
C GLU A 673 57.53 24.05 -57.61
N GLU A 674 58.48 23.22 -57.15
CA GLU A 674 58.15 22.12 -56.22
C GLU A 674 57.80 22.64 -54.81
N VAL A 675 56.49 22.78 -54.52
CA VAL A 675 55.97 23.23 -53.21
C VAL A 675 55.26 22.10 -52.45
N TYR A 676 55.57 21.94 -51.17
CA TYR A 676 55.02 20.92 -50.28
C TYR A 676 54.34 21.51 -49.04
N PRO A 677 53.20 20.95 -48.58
CA PRO A 677 52.53 21.38 -47.36
C PRO A 677 53.25 20.88 -46.10
N TYR A 678 53.12 21.60 -44.98
CA TYR A 678 53.61 21.20 -43.67
C TYR A 678 52.62 21.58 -42.53
N GLY A 679 52.62 20.81 -41.43
CA GLY A 679 51.75 21.00 -40.24
C GLY A 679 52.54 21.22 -38.94
N ILE A 680 51.88 21.21 -37.78
CA ILE A 680 52.58 21.24 -36.47
C ILE A 680 53.41 19.95 -36.26
N THR A 681 52.96 18.86 -36.86
CA THR A 681 53.59 17.54 -36.86
C THR A 681 54.84 17.49 -37.74
N SER A 682 54.90 18.32 -38.79
CA SER A 682 56.04 18.42 -39.68
C SER A 682 57.27 19.12 -39.06
N LEU A 683 57.10 19.93 -38.01
CA LEU A 683 58.19 20.73 -37.45
C LEU A 683 59.17 19.89 -36.64
N ALA A 684 60.47 20.11 -36.85
CA ALA A 684 61.53 19.48 -36.06
C ALA A 684 61.60 20.04 -34.62
N ASP A 685 61.28 21.32 -34.44
CA ASP A 685 61.00 21.94 -33.15
C ASP A 685 59.58 22.53 -33.21
N LYS A 686 58.67 21.98 -32.41
CA LYS A 686 57.25 22.36 -32.40
C LYS A 686 56.98 23.74 -31.81
N ARG A 687 58.01 24.43 -31.30
CA ARG A 687 57.95 25.83 -30.87
C ARG A 687 58.51 26.80 -31.91
N ASP A 688 58.99 26.31 -33.06
CA ASP A 688 59.59 27.15 -34.10
C ASP A 688 58.52 27.79 -35.00
N PHE A 689 58.23 29.07 -34.74
CA PHE A 689 57.34 29.88 -35.60
C PHE A 689 58.05 30.27 -36.90
N LEU A 690 57.97 29.38 -37.88
CA LEU A 690 58.43 29.61 -39.26
C LEU A 690 57.59 30.70 -39.94
N GLN A 691 58.26 31.69 -40.51
CA GLN A 691 57.69 32.85 -41.19
C GLN A 691 57.91 32.81 -42.72
N LYS A 692 57.13 33.60 -43.47
CA LYS A 692 57.37 33.74 -44.92
C LYS A 692 58.77 34.28 -45.18
N GLY A 693 59.56 33.56 -45.98
CA GLY A 693 60.94 33.88 -46.32
C GLY A 693 62.00 33.15 -45.49
N ASP A 694 61.64 32.44 -44.41
CA ASP A 694 62.60 31.63 -43.66
C ASP A 694 63.20 30.53 -44.54
N VAL A 695 64.54 30.39 -44.47
CA VAL A 695 65.26 29.26 -45.07
C VAL A 695 65.18 28.07 -44.12
N VAL A 696 64.78 26.92 -44.64
CA VAL A 696 64.55 25.68 -43.89
C VAL A 696 65.23 24.49 -44.56
N LYS A 697 65.52 23.46 -43.77
CA LYS A 697 65.77 22.10 -44.26
C LYS A 697 64.61 21.20 -43.89
N PHE A 698 64.29 20.25 -44.76
CA PHE A 698 63.20 19.30 -44.56
C PHE A 698 63.44 18.00 -45.33
N GLN A 699 62.62 16.99 -45.05
CA GLN A 699 62.53 15.76 -45.82
C GLN A 699 61.11 15.68 -46.40
N ILE A 700 60.89 14.87 -47.44
CA ILE A 700 59.55 14.63 -47.98
C ILE A 700 59.05 13.30 -47.45
N ALA A 701 57.81 13.26 -46.98
CA ALA A 701 57.11 12.02 -46.64
C ALA A 701 55.80 11.91 -47.43
N THR A 702 55.31 10.67 -47.57
CA THR A 702 53.99 10.39 -48.13
C THR A 702 53.04 9.98 -47.00
N VAL A 703 51.91 10.67 -46.90
CA VAL A 703 50.86 10.38 -45.90
C VAL A 703 50.08 9.15 -46.36
N LYS A 704 50.09 8.06 -45.58
CA LYS A 704 49.53 6.77 -46.01
C LYS A 704 48.00 6.77 -46.19
N SER A 705 47.26 7.67 -45.53
CA SER A 705 45.80 7.79 -45.68
C SER A 705 45.38 8.49 -46.98
N THR A 706 46.13 9.50 -47.43
CA THR A 706 45.75 10.35 -48.58
C THR A 706 46.62 10.17 -49.82
N GLY A 707 47.77 9.50 -49.71
CA GLY A 707 48.77 9.41 -50.78
C GLY A 707 49.48 10.73 -51.11
N LYS A 708 49.21 11.80 -50.37
CA LYS A 708 49.80 13.13 -50.61
C LYS A 708 51.22 13.19 -50.06
N LYS A 709 52.11 13.86 -50.81
CA LYS A 709 53.46 14.22 -50.35
C LYS A 709 53.39 15.47 -49.48
N ARG A 710 54.10 15.49 -48.37
CA ARG A 710 54.25 16.65 -47.46
C ARG A 710 55.71 16.83 -47.07
N ALA A 711 56.06 18.01 -46.57
CA ALA A 711 57.34 18.24 -45.91
C ALA A 711 57.29 17.81 -44.43
N VAL A 712 58.34 17.17 -43.96
CA VAL A 712 58.52 16.66 -42.59
C VAL A 712 59.92 16.99 -42.07
N CYS A 713 60.10 16.93 -40.74
CA CYS A 713 61.33 17.35 -40.06
C CYS A 713 61.80 18.76 -40.47
N VAL A 714 60.85 19.66 -40.75
CA VAL A 714 61.09 21.04 -41.18
C VAL A 714 61.77 21.80 -40.04
N ALA A 715 62.98 22.28 -40.29
CA ALA A 715 63.81 22.97 -39.31
C ALA A 715 64.38 24.26 -39.91
N ALA A 716 64.24 25.39 -39.22
CA ALA A 716 64.85 26.63 -39.67
C ALA A 716 66.38 26.56 -39.71
N MET A 717 66.97 27.00 -40.81
CA MET A 717 68.42 27.18 -40.97
C MET A 717 68.82 28.61 -40.58
N ARG A 718 68.38 29.03 -39.39
CA ARG A 718 68.66 30.34 -38.81
C ARG A 718 70.07 30.37 -38.19
N SER A 719 70.77 31.47 -38.37
CA SER A 719 72.03 31.76 -37.67
C SER A 719 71.75 32.17 -36.23
N TYR A 720 72.33 31.45 -35.27
CA TYR A 720 72.25 31.78 -33.85
C TYR A 720 73.32 32.81 -33.49
N VAL A 721 72.88 33.92 -32.89
CA VAL A 721 73.71 35.00 -32.35
C VAL A 721 73.84 34.82 -30.84
N ARG A 722 74.92 35.35 -30.24
CA ARG A 722 75.18 35.30 -28.80
C ARG A 722 75.31 36.69 -28.21
N ALA A 723 74.67 36.92 -27.07
CA ALA A 723 74.72 38.18 -26.34
C ALA A 723 74.43 37.95 -24.84
N LYS A 724 74.64 38.99 -24.04
CA LYS A 724 74.25 39.02 -22.62
C LYS A 724 72.86 39.60 -22.43
N VAL A 725 72.10 39.06 -21.49
CA VAL A 725 70.85 39.65 -21.01
C VAL A 725 71.17 40.98 -20.32
N ASP A 726 70.62 42.07 -20.82
CA ASP A 726 70.86 43.43 -20.30
C ASP A 726 69.93 43.78 -19.14
N SER A 727 68.64 43.51 -19.30
CA SER A 727 67.64 43.66 -18.24
C SER A 727 66.40 42.81 -18.51
N VAL A 728 65.72 42.40 -17.45
CA VAL A 728 64.45 41.66 -17.48
C VAL A 728 63.41 42.45 -16.69
N LYS A 729 62.20 42.60 -17.26
CA LYS A 729 61.12 43.45 -16.74
C LYS A 729 59.77 42.78 -16.96
N GLY A 730 59.39 41.93 -16.01
CA GLY A 730 58.17 41.12 -16.12
C GLY A 730 58.26 40.11 -17.26
N LEU A 731 57.28 40.11 -18.16
CA LEU A 731 57.23 39.19 -19.30
C LEU A 731 58.18 39.54 -20.45
N TYR A 732 58.92 40.66 -20.38
CA TYR A 732 59.84 41.10 -21.44
C TYR A 732 61.27 41.25 -20.92
N GLY A 733 62.24 41.11 -21.81
CA GLY A 733 63.64 41.42 -21.52
C GLY A 733 64.35 42.06 -22.71
N PHE A 734 65.58 42.52 -22.47
CA PHE A 734 66.46 43.14 -23.45
C PHE A 734 67.80 42.42 -23.45
N LEU A 735 68.39 42.26 -24.63
CA LEU A 735 69.73 41.75 -24.83
C LEU A 735 70.68 42.89 -25.16
N ASN A 736 71.95 42.76 -24.75
CA ASN A 736 73.01 43.69 -25.12
C ASN A 736 73.50 43.38 -26.56
N TYR A 737 72.61 43.58 -27.52
CA TYR A 737 72.78 43.40 -28.95
C TYR A 737 71.94 44.46 -29.68
N GLU A 738 72.54 45.17 -30.63
CA GLU A 738 71.88 46.26 -31.36
C GLU A 738 71.68 45.87 -32.83
N VAL A 739 70.53 46.25 -33.40
CA VAL A 739 70.14 45.90 -34.79
C VAL A 739 69.88 47.13 -35.65
N GLU A 740 69.42 48.22 -35.02
CA GLU A 740 69.26 49.55 -35.62
C GLU A 740 69.63 50.61 -34.56
N ASP A 741 70.15 51.77 -35.00
CA ASP A 741 70.64 52.91 -34.21
C ASP A 741 70.27 52.92 -32.72
N GLY A 742 71.20 52.44 -31.88
CA GLY A 742 71.16 52.54 -30.41
C GLY A 742 70.03 51.77 -29.72
N LYS A 743 69.32 50.87 -30.41
CA LYS A 743 68.20 50.10 -29.84
C LYS A 743 68.62 48.67 -29.53
N LYS A 744 68.70 48.37 -28.23
CA LYS A 744 68.87 47.02 -27.69
C LYS A 744 67.71 46.11 -28.12
N LEU A 745 68.05 44.92 -28.61
CA LEU A 745 67.09 43.92 -29.07
C LEU A 745 66.26 43.38 -27.90
N PHE A 746 64.94 43.34 -28.06
CA PHE A 746 64.03 42.86 -27.02
C PHE A 746 63.58 41.41 -27.26
N PHE A 747 63.18 40.71 -26.20
CA PHE A 747 62.56 39.39 -26.22
C PHE A 747 61.34 39.35 -25.29
N HIS A 748 60.49 38.34 -25.49
CA HIS A 748 59.40 37.98 -24.57
C HIS A 748 59.78 36.70 -23.82
N MET A 749 59.36 36.52 -22.57
CA MET A 749 59.77 35.38 -21.75
C MET A 749 59.29 34.02 -22.33
N THR A 750 58.24 34.03 -23.17
CA THR A 750 57.79 32.83 -23.91
C THR A 750 58.75 32.37 -25.00
N GLU A 751 59.68 33.24 -25.45
CA GLU A 751 60.72 32.88 -26.43
C GLU A 751 61.90 32.15 -25.78
N VAL A 752 61.91 32.03 -24.45
CA VAL A 752 62.96 31.33 -23.70
C VAL A 752 62.63 29.83 -23.64
N HIS A 753 63.54 29.00 -24.14
CA HIS A 753 63.42 27.54 -24.08
C HIS A 753 63.57 27.01 -22.65
N ASP A 754 63.06 25.80 -22.41
CA ASP A 754 63.14 25.06 -21.14
C ASP A 754 62.55 25.77 -19.90
N SER A 755 61.81 26.87 -20.09
CA SER A 755 61.17 27.68 -19.03
C SER A 755 62.15 28.19 -17.96
N ILE A 756 63.41 28.41 -18.35
CA ILE A 756 64.48 28.89 -17.45
C ILE A 756 64.33 30.39 -17.22
N GLU A 757 64.30 30.83 -15.95
CA GLU A 757 64.38 32.25 -15.61
C GLU A 757 65.75 32.83 -15.99
N LEU A 758 65.75 33.78 -16.93
CA LEU A 758 66.94 34.54 -17.31
C LEU A 758 67.16 35.71 -16.35
N GLN A 759 68.41 35.94 -15.97
CA GLN A 759 68.83 37.07 -15.15
C GLN A 759 69.80 38.00 -15.91
N PRO A 760 69.84 39.30 -15.57
CA PRO A 760 70.82 40.22 -16.16
C PRO A 760 72.26 39.72 -15.99
N GLY A 761 73.02 39.70 -17.09
CA GLY A 761 74.38 39.15 -17.17
C GLY A 761 74.48 37.74 -17.78
N ASP A 762 73.38 36.97 -17.83
CA ASP A 762 73.36 35.64 -18.46
C ASP A 762 73.75 35.70 -19.94
N GLU A 763 74.55 34.73 -20.42
CA GLU A 763 74.79 34.54 -21.85
C GLU A 763 73.69 33.66 -22.47
N VAL A 764 73.16 34.09 -23.62
CA VAL A 764 72.13 33.38 -24.38
C VAL A 764 72.53 33.24 -25.84
N GLU A 765 72.21 32.10 -26.45
CA GLU A 765 72.13 31.97 -27.91
C GLU A 765 70.66 32.13 -28.35
N PHE A 766 70.45 32.89 -29.42
CA PHE A 766 69.12 33.31 -29.91
C PHE A 766 69.14 33.60 -31.40
N VAL A 767 67.98 33.76 -32.04
CA VAL A 767 67.88 34.24 -33.42
C VAL A 767 67.28 35.64 -33.46
N VAL A 768 67.82 36.52 -34.30
CA VAL A 768 67.22 37.82 -34.64
C VAL A 768 66.11 37.59 -35.67
N VAL A 769 64.86 37.90 -35.33
CA VAL A 769 63.70 37.72 -36.21
C VAL A 769 62.98 39.06 -36.38
N GLN A 770 62.57 39.39 -37.61
CA GLN A 770 61.80 40.61 -37.89
C GLN A 770 60.29 40.32 -37.85
N ASN A 771 59.52 41.12 -37.11
CA ASN A 771 58.07 40.97 -37.05
C ASN A 771 57.42 41.61 -38.30
N GLN A 772 56.88 40.77 -39.18
CA GLN A 772 56.36 41.20 -40.50
C GLN A 772 55.20 42.21 -40.42
N ARG A 773 54.51 42.35 -39.28
CA ARG A 773 53.40 43.31 -39.10
C ARG A 773 53.87 44.71 -38.66
N ASN A 774 55.06 44.85 -38.09
CA ASN A 774 55.53 46.13 -37.56
C ASN A 774 57.00 46.47 -37.89
N ALA A 775 57.66 45.64 -38.69
CA ALA A 775 59.07 45.72 -39.12
C ALA A 775 60.12 45.72 -37.99
N LYS A 776 59.75 45.56 -36.72
CA LYS A 776 60.71 45.56 -35.60
C LYS A 776 61.41 44.21 -35.47
N TYR A 777 62.69 44.25 -35.14
CA TYR A 777 63.47 43.07 -34.77
C TYR A 777 63.20 42.68 -33.30
N SER A 778 63.11 41.38 -33.05
CA SER A 778 63.06 40.75 -31.71
C SER A 778 63.96 39.53 -31.66
N ALA A 779 64.46 39.17 -30.48
CA ALA A 779 65.15 37.91 -30.26
C ALA A 779 64.12 36.80 -30.00
N CYS A 780 64.22 35.71 -30.76
CA CYS A 780 63.37 34.53 -30.69
C CYS A 780 64.21 33.27 -30.40
N SER A 781 63.58 32.25 -29.81
CA SER A 781 64.23 31.00 -29.40
C SER A 781 65.53 31.19 -28.59
N LEU A 782 65.43 31.94 -27.49
CA LEU A 782 66.52 32.14 -26.54
C LEU A 782 66.82 30.85 -25.79
N ARG A 783 68.09 30.48 -25.72
CA ARG A 783 68.62 29.35 -24.95
C ARG A 783 69.77 29.83 -24.07
N LYS A 784 69.67 29.61 -22.76
CA LYS A 784 70.74 29.97 -21.81
C LYS A 784 71.98 29.13 -22.07
N ILE A 785 73.11 29.79 -22.30
CA ILE A 785 74.41 29.14 -22.43
C ILE A 785 74.92 28.89 -21.02
N THR A 786 75.08 27.62 -20.66
CA THR A 786 75.84 27.21 -19.49
C THR A 786 77.21 26.72 -19.93
N ASP A 787 78.27 27.18 -19.25
CA ASP A 787 79.66 26.77 -19.54
C ASP A 787 79.91 25.26 -19.33
N THR A 788 78.94 24.55 -18.77
CA THR A 788 78.92 23.09 -18.62
C THR A 788 78.61 22.33 -19.92
N ARG A 789 78.76 22.94 -21.11
CA ARG A 789 78.87 22.20 -22.39
C ARG A 789 80.18 21.38 -22.40
N ARG A 790 80.08 20.14 -21.92
CA ARG A 790 81.11 19.09 -21.93
C ARG A 790 81.77 19.02 -23.33
N PRO A 791 83.11 19.16 -23.46
CA PRO A 791 83.74 19.44 -24.76
C PRO A 791 83.61 18.29 -25.77
N GLU A 792 83.37 18.63 -27.04
CA GLU A 792 82.97 17.70 -28.11
C GLU A 792 83.98 16.59 -28.46
N ARG A 793 85.24 16.68 -28.00
CA ARG A 793 86.30 15.69 -28.27
C ARG A 793 86.00 14.27 -27.76
N LEU A 794 84.91 14.07 -27.00
CA LEU A 794 84.41 12.76 -26.58
C LEU A 794 83.18 12.25 -27.37
N LEU A 795 82.51 13.09 -28.18
CA LEU A 795 81.35 12.67 -28.97
C LEU A 795 81.70 12.09 -30.34
N SER A 796 82.91 12.35 -30.86
CA SER A 796 83.44 11.77 -32.11
C SER A 796 83.68 10.24 -32.08
N ARG A 797 83.29 9.56 -31.00
CA ARG A 797 83.27 8.08 -30.90
C ARG A 797 81.87 7.49 -30.67
N LEU A 798 80.81 8.30 -30.71
CA LEU A 798 79.42 7.85 -30.59
C LEU A 798 78.57 8.14 -31.84
N LYS A 799 79.23 8.18 -33.01
CA LYS A 799 78.61 8.20 -34.35
C LYS A 799 79.33 7.29 -35.34
N SER A 800 79.37 5.99 -35.03
CA SER A 800 79.51 4.91 -36.01
C SER A 800 78.86 3.64 -35.45
N PHE A 801 78.45 2.74 -36.36
CA PHE A 801 77.77 1.46 -36.08
C PHE A 801 76.37 1.53 -35.45
N THR A 802 75.40 1.84 -36.30
CA THR A 802 74.20 0.99 -36.42
C THR A 802 74.45 -0.02 -37.55
N GLU A 803 74.66 -1.30 -37.24
CA GLU A 803 74.24 -2.46 -38.06
C GLU A 803 74.57 -3.78 -37.36
N GLU A 804 73.84 -4.85 -37.69
CA GLU A 804 74.06 -6.21 -37.18
C GLU A 804 75.07 -6.98 -38.04
N THR A 805 76.07 -7.67 -37.44
CA THR A 805 76.36 -9.12 -37.65
C THR A 805 77.69 -9.59 -37.01
N GLY A 806 77.61 -10.13 -35.78
CA GLY A 806 78.63 -10.99 -35.15
C GLY A 806 79.99 -10.35 -34.78
N PRO A 807 80.98 -11.14 -34.31
CA PRO A 807 80.93 -12.53 -33.84
C PRO A 807 80.98 -12.65 -32.28
N ARG A 808 80.81 -13.87 -31.74
CA ARG A 808 80.97 -14.15 -30.30
C ARG A 808 82.45 -14.16 -29.87
N VAL A 809 82.78 -13.50 -28.77
CA VAL A 809 83.99 -13.79 -27.96
C VAL A 809 83.59 -13.90 -26.49
N ILE A 810 84.08 -14.94 -25.82
CA ILE A 810 83.84 -15.20 -24.39
C ILE A 810 85.09 -14.77 -23.61
N LEU A 811 84.91 -14.09 -22.48
CA LEU A 811 85.98 -13.89 -21.49
C LEU A 811 85.55 -14.44 -20.11
N ILE A 812 86.52 -14.92 -19.35
CA ILE A 812 86.31 -15.96 -18.33
C ILE A 812 86.66 -15.44 -16.93
N ARG A 813 85.75 -15.70 -15.97
CA ARG A 813 85.90 -15.66 -14.50
C ARG A 813 85.97 -14.25 -13.86
N PRO A 814 85.19 -13.97 -12.79
CA PRO A 814 85.33 -12.77 -11.96
C PRO A 814 86.45 -12.94 -10.90
N PRO A 815 87.11 -11.84 -10.47
CA PRO A 815 87.93 -11.84 -9.26
C PRO A 815 87.05 -11.83 -7.99
N GLN A 816 87.55 -12.40 -6.89
CA GLN A 816 86.78 -12.68 -5.68
C GLN A 816 87.63 -12.52 -4.40
N GLY A 817 87.01 -11.99 -3.33
CA GLY A 817 87.54 -12.01 -1.95
C GLY A 817 88.43 -10.82 -1.55
N PRO A 818 88.84 -10.73 -0.27
CA PRO A 818 88.64 -11.73 0.80
C PRO A 818 87.49 -11.39 1.78
N ASP A 819 87.10 -12.40 2.56
CA ASP A 819 86.19 -12.32 3.70
C ASP A 819 86.87 -13.01 4.91
N VAL A 820 86.81 -12.42 6.10
CA VAL A 820 87.26 -13.05 7.37
C VAL A 820 86.67 -12.34 8.60
N THR A 821 85.96 -13.13 9.42
CA THR A 821 85.66 -12.91 10.84
C THR A 821 86.39 -14.01 11.65
N PRO A 822 86.22 -14.23 12.99
CA PRO A 822 85.47 -13.49 14.04
C PRO A 822 86.32 -13.25 15.32
N LEU A 823 85.69 -12.83 16.46
CA LEU A 823 85.71 -13.55 17.77
C LEU A 823 85.19 -12.74 19.01
N PHE A 824 84.63 -13.49 19.98
CA PHE A 824 84.42 -13.24 21.44
C PHE A 824 83.54 -12.09 22.03
N LEU A 825 82.26 -12.45 22.26
CA LEU A 825 81.50 -12.57 23.56
C LEU A 825 81.26 -11.37 24.56
N PRO A 826 80.15 -11.44 25.37
CA PRO A 826 79.66 -10.42 26.36
C PRO A 826 80.17 -10.72 27.81
N PRO A 827 79.67 -10.16 28.97
CA PRO A 827 78.45 -9.33 29.24
C PRO A 827 78.53 -8.20 30.31
N SER A 828 77.43 -7.44 30.52
CA SER A 828 76.84 -7.12 31.86
C SER A 828 75.65 -6.13 31.80
N THR A 829 74.68 -6.30 32.72
CA THR A 829 73.67 -5.29 33.17
C THR A 829 73.97 -4.95 34.66
N PRO A 830 73.24 -4.09 35.43
CA PRO A 830 71.92 -3.45 35.22
C PRO A 830 71.82 -1.97 35.73
N THR A 831 70.58 -1.51 36.06
CA THR A 831 70.19 -0.31 36.87
C THR A 831 70.43 1.10 36.28
N SER A 832 69.60 2.13 36.55
CA SER A 832 68.22 2.19 37.13
C SER A 832 67.57 3.58 36.96
N ASN A 833 66.23 3.64 37.00
CA ASN A 833 65.36 4.81 37.23
C ASN A 833 65.35 5.89 36.09
N PHE A 834 64.30 6.69 35.88
CA PHE A 834 63.10 7.02 36.70
C PHE A 834 61.78 6.94 35.89
N SER A 835 60.66 6.70 36.60
CA SER A 835 59.25 6.88 36.15
C SER A 835 58.77 8.33 36.44
N PHE A 836 57.55 8.82 36.17
CA PHE A 836 56.21 8.32 35.73
C PHE A 836 55.60 9.33 34.72
N PHE A 837 54.42 9.20 34.09
CA PHE A 837 53.28 8.24 34.12
C PHE A 837 53.06 7.66 32.68
N LYS A 838 52.00 6.95 32.22
CA LYS A 838 50.57 6.75 32.59
C LYS A 838 49.66 7.99 32.40
N LEU A 839 48.34 7.92 32.14
CA LEU A 839 47.41 6.82 31.83
C LEU A 839 46.82 7.01 30.41
N ASP A 840 45.77 6.30 29.98
CA ASP A 840 45.65 4.92 29.46
C ASP A 840 44.67 5.05 28.23
N SER A 841 44.12 4.06 27.49
CA SER A 841 43.93 2.60 27.60
C SER A 841 43.67 1.97 26.20
N LEU A 842 43.22 0.70 26.18
CA LEU A 842 42.76 -0.18 25.07
C LEU A 842 41.58 -1.06 25.65
N PRO A 843 41.03 -2.18 25.09
CA PRO A 843 41.50 -3.04 23.97
C PRO A 843 40.49 -3.80 23.05
N CYS A 844 40.97 -4.15 21.84
CA CYS A 844 40.81 -5.44 21.09
C CYS A 844 39.40 -6.04 20.82
N TYR A 845 39.17 -7.17 20.12
CA TYR A 845 39.98 -8.26 19.50
C TYR A 845 39.40 -8.57 18.08
N SER A 846 40.21 -8.67 17.00
CA SER A 846 40.63 -9.92 16.26
C SER A 846 39.51 -10.76 15.60
N SER A 847 39.68 -11.53 14.51
CA SER A 847 40.68 -11.65 13.43
C SER A 847 40.28 -12.80 12.46
N PHE A 848 40.66 -12.69 11.17
CA PHE A 848 41.01 -13.71 10.15
C PHE A 848 41.11 -15.22 10.50
N PRO A 849 41.12 -16.19 9.52
CA PRO A 849 41.06 -16.13 8.04
C PRO A 849 40.03 -17.16 7.42
N PRO A 850 40.04 -17.52 6.09
CA PRO A 850 39.09 -18.48 5.48
C PRO A 850 39.72 -19.85 5.12
N LEU A 851 38.92 -20.80 4.59
CA LEU A 851 39.39 -21.95 3.78
C LEU A 851 38.28 -22.61 2.92
N SER A 852 38.60 -23.67 2.16
CA SER A 852 37.80 -24.17 1.02
C SER A 852 37.75 -25.71 0.86
N LEU A 853 36.80 -26.18 0.03
CA LEU A 853 36.75 -27.47 -0.72
C LEU A 853 36.77 -28.83 0.03
N SER A 854 35.63 -29.53 0.04
CA SER A 854 35.39 -30.91 -0.49
C SER A 854 33.93 -31.32 -0.19
N LEU A 855 33.10 -31.95 -1.03
CA LEU A 855 33.20 -32.97 -2.10
C LEU A 855 32.87 -34.39 -1.60
N SER A 856 31.62 -34.83 -1.82
CA SER A 856 31.17 -36.23 -1.76
C SER A 856 30.05 -36.50 -2.78
N GLN A 857 30.07 -37.66 -3.43
CA GLN A 857 29.09 -38.09 -4.43
C GLN A 857 28.21 -39.23 -3.89
N THR A 858 26.95 -39.32 -4.34
CA THR A 858 26.25 -40.60 -4.63
C THR A 858 25.13 -40.36 -5.65
N GLN A 859 24.71 -41.40 -6.39
CA GLN A 859 23.87 -41.28 -7.60
C GLN A 859 22.41 -41.80 -7.42
N PRO A 860 21.49 -41.52 -8.38
CA PRO A 860 20.09 -41.94 -8.37
C PRO A 860 19.88 -43.32 -9.06
N PRO A 861 18.64 -43.79 -9.35
CA PRO A 861 17.91 -43.35 -10.58
C PRO A 861 16.36 -43.31 -10.45
N GLY A 862 15.65 -42.90 -11.50
CA GLY A 862 14.19 -43.05 -11.60
C GLY A 862 13.52 -42.33 -12.78
N THR A 863 13.45 -42.98 -13.96
CA THR A 863 12.83 -42.41 -15.18
C THR A 863 12.00 -43.43 -15.97
N TRP A 864 10.68 -43.25 -16.03
CA TRP A 864 9.72 -43.92 -16.94
C TRP A 864 8.71 -42.85 -17.38
N MET A 865 8.68 -42.42 -18.65
CA MET A 865 7.97 -43.01 -19.80
C MET A 865 6.44 -42.78 -19.85
N THR A 866 6.06 -41.67 -20.47
CA THR A 866 5.07 -41.52 -21.57
C THR A 866 3.84 -42.44 -21.73
N SER A 867 2.71 -41.77 -21.98
CA SER A 867 1.58 -42.11 -22.89
C SER A 867 0.52 -43.14 -22.47
N GLY A 868 -0.76 -42.83 -22.75
CA GLY A 868 -1.90 -43.76 -22.62
C GLY A 868 -3.27 -43.07 -22.50
N LEU A 869 -4.02 -43.01 -23.61
CA LEU A 869 -5.39 -42.49 -23.76
C LEU A 869 -6.41 -42.92 -22.69
N VAL A 870 -7.25 -41.97 -22.23
CA VAL A 870 -8.67 -41.84 -22.66
C VAL A 870 -8.94 -40.37 -22.94
#